data_AF-A0AAN6ZUM0-F1
#
_entry.id   AF-A0AAN6ZUM0-F1
#
_cell.length_a   1.000
_cell.length_b   1.000
_cell.length_c   1.000
_cell.angle_alpha   90.00
_cell.angle_beta   90.00
_cell.angle_gamma   90.00
#
_symmetry.space_group_name_H-M   'P 1'
#
loop_
_entity.id
_entity.type
_entity.pdbx_description
1 polymer ?
#
loop_
_entity_poly.entity_id
_entity_poly.type
_entity_poly.pdbx_seq_one_letter_code
_entity_poly.pdbx_strand_id
1 'polypeptide(L)'
;MAQDTHLPPPAIAGPAKTKNLTFSAQFVAEKAKQLFGSISEHAGLKSDSPSSSDQPASPIPREAEPEWPDFSVTDAEILQYVNMHQKFRLPGVEGIEITDLPSFDEFTQYGSVTEEAQSGLWTKEVSRLVNVITSKDALNFQGSQDLAIDSIKAHETFTNLADRFLQALSIVSYDGECLAAEHEPGLCQLESLRRSHVTLGYICNKEEEDDANKDDDWPATRLEDIFAFIDYCTAVLARILYAQASSKEVAHRLLSHLAKISAKAKVVSVSPEECARLSIDSGISENELVALRRRENPLGGPDPSQGPAAAPGLDAAANVAGTPGRGGDSAFGRGVLAERLDMISKKGALRHLYFAQCGIFRFGMIEVLMNLILRVRGDSRLVRVSYSSYEISAIVYTTGFGSFQTLVFQDRDNNLNGISERTLVNSARHAFGQLDATVRHIKEASTRTAAESEKGDEESIGTQITWAYVVDNDSEPNQESSSVDLLVQERVQLGSMSNAISVIVPLLFASPKLVGHMDTMLEDIVARAHYLELQQGPDRKHTSSPSTRYTASFCLDTREHRAVQARCGEKDSKSLSNSLIRRNGLLSGRGITQIGRVNTFAGDWSGRDSEEQRRAAEERQAALSQIKKHQAELEAASKIMKTWVLEEKGVMVQCKVYVLSVMAACALLIAGGIAVGITVGERINGVDPFNITTYCWVLVAKSVRVHEWPWNDFLRGRVLCRSVSELSSVTGMHAQLSIAYLLECEETSFLETRGPFHVAFRRKGDDGFSIDEPLTMWTLLCSVV
;
A
#
# COMPACT_ATOMS: atom_id res chain seq x y z
N MET A 1 -31.24 -35.50 59.53
CA MET A 1 -32.65 -35.55 59.97
C MET A 1 -33.40 -34.52 59.15
N ALA A 2 -34.24 -35.02 58.25
CA ALA A 2 -34.93 -34.24 57.23
C ALA A 2 -36.10 -33.45 57.83
N GLN A 3 -36.37 -32.28 57.24
CA GLN A 3 -37.66 -31.58 57.36
C GLN A 3 -38.18 -31.30 55.95
N ASP A 4 -39.44 -31.70 55.76
CA ASP A 4 -40.26 -31.56 54.58
C ASP A 4 -40.48 -30.11 54.15
N THR A 5 -40.50 -29.89 52.83
CA THR A 5 -41.45 -28.95 52.22
C THR A 5 -41.82 -29.45 50.82
N HIS A 6 -43.07 -29.91 50.70
CA HIS A 6 -43.75 -30.21 49.44
C HIS A 6 -44.06 -28.91 48.69
N LEU A 7 -43.73 -28.85 47.40
CA LEU A 7 -44.32 -27.91 46.44
C LEU A 7 -44.85 -28.70 45.22
N PRO A 8 -46.03 -28.34 44.69
CA PRO A 8 -46.69 -29.03 43.57
C PRO A 8 -46.08 -28.63 42.21
N PRO A 9 -46.27 -29.44 41.15
CA PRO A 9 -45.72 -29.17 39.83
C PRO A 9 -46.41 -27.97 39.15
N PRO A 10 -45.68 -27.09 38.44
CA PRO A 10 -46.30 -26.01 37.69
C PRO A 10 -47.01 -26.52 36.43
N ALA A 11 -48.15 -25.89 36.18
CA ALA A 11 -49.08 -26.16 35.10
C ALA A 11 -48.48 -25.91 33.71
N ILE A 12 -48.87 -26.76 32.76
CA ILE A 12 -48.62 -26.62 31.33
C ILE A 12 -49.41 -25.40 30.84
N ALA A 13 -48.71 -24.30 30.57
CA ALA A 13 -49.27 -23.15 29.88
C ALA A 13 -49.24 -23.40 28.36
N GLY A 14 -50.41 -23.31 27.72
CA GLY A 14 -50.56 -23.40 26.28
C GLY A 14 -49.85 -22.26 25.54
N PRO A 15 -49.60 -22.41 24.23
CA PRO A 15 -48.79 -21.47 23.46
C PRO A 15 -49.46 -20.10 23.40
N ALA A 16 -48.74 -19.09 23.91
CA ALA A 16 -49.08 -17.68 23.74
C ALA A 16 -48.97 -17.32 22.25
N LYS A 17 -50.06 -16.74 21.70
CA LYS A 17 -50.08 -16.15 20.37
C LYS A 17 -49.06 -15.01 20.30
N THR A 18 -47.91 -15.27 19.69
CA THR A 18 -47.03 -14.24 19.17
C THR A 18 -47.76 -13.48 18.07
N LYS A 19 -47.97 -12.19 18.27
CA LYS A 19 -48.44 -11.28 17.22
C LYS A 19 -47.28 -11.12 16.23
N ASN A 20 -47.40 -11.76 15.07
CA ASN A 20 -46.57 -11.45 13.90
C ASN A 20 -46.78 -9.98 13.55
N LEU A 21 -45.83 -9.12 13.93
CA LEU A 21 -45.64 -7.81 13.31
C LEU A 21 -44.94 -8.07 11.97
N THR A 22 -45.76 -8.33 10.95
CA THR A 22 -45.31 -8.35 9.55
C THR A 22 -44.94 -6.92 9.18
N PHE A 23 -43.67 -6.55 9.37
CA PHE A 23 -43.12 -5.36 8.73
C PHE A 23 -43.03 -5.66 7.23
N SER A 24 -43.83 -4.95 6.44
CA SER A 24 -44.02 -5.25 5.03
C SER A 24 -42.77 -4.92 4.20
N ALA A 25 -42.27 -5.88 3.43
CA ALA A 25 -41.22 -5.71 2.42
C ALA A 25 -41.54 -4.59 1.39
N GLN A 26 -42.82 -4.19 1.26
CA GLN A 26 -43.20 -3.01 0.46
C GLN A 26 -42.62 -1.70 1.03
N PHE A 27 -42.52 -1.57 2.36
CA PHE A 27 -41.95 -0.38 2.98
C PHE A 27 -40.46 -0.21 2.63
N VAL A 28 -39.72 -1.32 2.55
CA VAL A 28 -38.29 -1.33 2.20
C VAL A 28 -38.09 -0.97 0.72
N ALA A 29 -38.88 -1.56 -0.18
CA ALA A 29 -38.84 -1.24 -1.61
C ALA A 29 -39.28 0.21 -1.91
N GLU A 30 -40.28 0.72 -1.19
CA GLU A 30 -40.79 2.08 -1.34
C GLU A 30 -39.81 3.12 -0.78
N LYS A 31 -39.15 2.83 0.35
CA LYS A 31 -38.12 3.70 0.95
C LYS A 31 -36.83 3.70 0.12
N ALA A 32 -36.40 2.55 -0.41
CA ALA A 32 -35.30 2.48 -1.37
C ALA A 32 -35.61 3.28 -2.63
N LYS A 33 -36.82 3.12 -3.21
CA LYS A 33 -37.25 3.85 -4.41
C LYS A 33 -37.38 5.37 -4.18
N GLN A 34 -37.85 5.80 -3.01
CA GLN A 34 -37.90 7.22 -2.60
C GLN A 34 -36.49 7.80 -2.37
N LEU A 35 -35.58 7.06 -1.71
CA LEU A 35 -34.21 7.53 -1.43
C LEU A 35 -33.35 7.60 -2.71
N PHE A 36 -33.45 6.60 -3.61
CA PHE A 36 -32.79 6.62 -4.92
C PHE A 36 -33.36 7.67 -5.90
N GLY A 37 -34.54 8.21 -5.63
CA GLY A 37 -35.10 9.37 -6.35
C GLY A 37 -34.60 10.70 -5.81
N SER A 38 -34.47 10.82 -4.49
CA SER A 38 -34.11 12.07 -3.79
C SER A 38 -32.62 12.43 -3.90
N ILE A 39 -31.73 11.43 -3.95
CA ILE A 39 -30.28 11.64 -4.09
C ILE A 39 -29.90 12.24 -5.46
N SER A 40 -30.76 12.09 -6.48
CA SER A 40 -30.56 12.69 -7.80
C SER A 40 -30.78 14.21 -7.84
N GLU A 41 -31.52 14.79 -6.89
CA GLU A 41 -31.79 16.24 -6.86
C GLU A 41 -30.74 17.04 -6.08
N HIS A 42 -29.85 16.38 -5.32
CA HIS A 42 -28.77 17.04 -4.57
C HIS A 42 -27.40 17.00 -5.26
N ALA A 43 -27.29 16.38 -6.44
CA ALA A 43 -26.11 16.44 -7.30
C ALA A 43 -26.07 17.67 -8.24
N GLY A 44 -27.02 18.60 -8.11
CA GLY A 44 -27.10 19.82 -8.92
C GLY A 44 -26.12 20.90 -8.46
N LEU A 45 -24.88 20.85 -8.95
CA LEU A 45 -23.95 21.98 -8.93
C LEU A 45 -24.55 23.16 -9.72
N LYS A 46 -25.12 24.15 -9.03
CA LYS A 46 -25.48 25.45 -9.62
C LYS A 46 -24.21 26.26 -9.84
N SER A 47 -23.88 26.53 -11.09
CA SER A 47 -22.81 27.45 -11.48
C SER A 47 -23.35 28.88 -11.63
N ASP A 48 -23.21 29.69 -10.59
CA ASP A 48 -23.39 31.14 -10.71
C ASP A 48 -22.02 31.79 -10.96
N SER A 49 -21.86 32.43 -12.12
CA SER A 49 -20.65 33.16 -12.51
C SER A 49 -20.80 34.65 -12.18
N PRO A 50 -19.81 35.28 -11.53
CA PRO A 50 -19.61 36.72 -11.66
C PRO A 50 -18.29 37.02 -12.38
N SER A 51 -18.40 38.00 -13.28
CA SER A 51 -17.31 38.58 -14.06
C SER A 51 -16.44 39.56 -13.25
N SER A 52 -15.15 39.57 -13.58
CA SER A 52 -14.26 40.73 -13.82
C SER A 52 -13.10 41.06 -12.85
N SER A 53 -11.96 41.29 -13.52
CA SER A 53 -10.83 42.21 -13.27
C SER A 53 -9.66 41.84 -12.32
N ASP A 54 -8.54 41.49 -12.97
CA ASP A 54 -7.14 41.93 -12.82
C ASP A 54 -6.52 42.23 -11.44
N GLN A 55 -5.49 41.43 -11.07
CA GLN A 55 -4.08 41.88 -10.89
C GLN A 55 -3.12 40.68 -10.68
N PRO A 56 -1.81 40.81 -10.98
CA PRO A 56 -0.90 39.67 -11.11
C PRO A 56 -0.21 39.32 -9.78
N ALA A 57 -0.36 38.08 -9.33
CA ALA A 57 0.47 37.49 -8.29
C ALA A 57 1.50 36.53 -8.91
N SER A 58 2.68 36.50 -8.29
CA SER A 58 3.87 35.69 -8.61
C SER A 58 3.58 34.24 -9.02
N PRO A 59 4.44 33.60 -9.84
CA PRO A 59 4.17 32.28 -10.40
C PRO A 59 4.13 31.22 -9.29
N ILE A 60 2.92 30.75 -9.01
CA ILE A 60 2.66 29.51 -8.26
C ILE A 60 3.22 28.35 -9.13
N PRO A 61 3.98 27.40 -8.56
CA PRO A 61 4.44 26.22 -9.30
C PRO A 61 3.24 25.50 -9.93
N ARG A 62 3.33 25.23 -11.24
CA ARG A 62 2.27 24.54 -12.00
C ARG A 62 1.92 23.22 -11.32
N GLU A 63 0.64 23.08 -10.99
CA GLU A 63 0.01 21.89 -10.44
C GLU A 63 0.37 20.66 -11.29
N ALA A 64 0.84 19.60 -10.65
CA ALA A 64 0.94 18.30 -11.30
C ALA A 64 -0.49 17.78 -11.51
N GLU A 65 -1.05 18.02 -12.70
CA GLU A 65 -2.34 17.45 -13.08
C GLU A 65 -2.26 15.91 -13.00
N PRO A 66 -3.31 15.21 -12.53
CA PRO A 66 -3.33 13.76 -12.56
C PRO A 66 -3.16 13.29 -14.01
N GLU A 67 -2.15 12.47 -14.26
CA GLU A 67 -1.98 11.81 -15.56
C GLU A 67 -3.12 10.82 -15.75
N TRP A 68 -4.17 11.25 -16.46
CA TRP A 68 -5.27 10.39 -16.86
C TRP A 68 -4.90 9.65 -18.15
N PRO A 69 -5.38 8.42 -18.35
CA PRO A 69 -5.19 7.71 -19.62
C PRO A 69 -5.79 8.48 -20.80
N ASP A 70 -5.15 8.42 -21.97
CA ASP A 70 -5.55 9.15 -23.20
C ASP A 70 -6.84 8.63 -23.86
N PHE A 71 -7.60 7.74 -23.22
CA PHE A 71 -8.83 7.15 -23.79
C PHE A 71 -10.10 7.63 -23.08
N SER A 72 -11.11 7.98 -23.88
CA SER A 72 -12.42 8.39 -23.38
C SER A 72 -13.31 7.19 -23.02
N VAL A 73 -14.08 7.33 -21.94
CA VAL A 73 -15.04 6.34 -21.44
C VAL A 73 -16.45 6.90 -21.51
N THR A 74 -17.42 6.08 -21.91
CA THR A 74 -18.84 6.47 -21.97
C THR A 74 -19.74 5.46 -21.25
N ASP A 75 -20.87 5.93 -20.72
CA ASP A 75 -21.86 5.11 -20.02
C ASP A 75 -22.33 3.92 -20.87
N ALA A 76 -22.60 4.15 -22.15
CA ALA A 76 -23.10 3.12 -23.07
C ALA A 76 -22.09 1.98 -23.26
N GLU A 77 -20.80 2.30 -23.33
CA GLU A 77 -19.75 1.30 -23.47
C GLU A 77 -19.60 0.44 -22.20
N ILE A 78 -19.67 1.05 -21.01
CA ILE A 78 -19.61 0.30 -19.75
C ILE A 78 -20.87 -0.56 -19.57
N LEU A 79 -22.04 -0.04 -19.91
CA LEU A 79 -23.31 -0.77 -19.83
C LEU A 79 -23.31 -2.04 -20.69
N GLN A 80 -22.55 -2.07 -21.79
CA GLN A 80 -22.35 -3.30 -22.56
C GLN A 80 -21.66 -4.39 -21.72
N TYR A 81 -20.67 -4.03 -20.90
CA TYR A 81 -19.99 -4.98 -20.01
C TYR A 81 -20.83 -5.37 -18.79
N VAL A 82 -21.62 -4.44 -18.24
CA VAL A 82 -22.59 -4.75 -17.17
C VAL A 82 -23.58 -5.84 -17.64
N ASN A 83 -24.08 -5.70 -18.87
CA ASN A 83 -25.03 -6.61 -19.50
C ASN A 83 -24.36 -7.76 -20.27
N MET A 84 -23.07 -8.01 -20.05
CA MET A 84 -22.30 -9.03 -20.77
C MET A 84 -22.88 -10.45 -20.60
N HIS A 85 -23.58 -10.72 -19.50
CA HIS A 85 -24.29 -11.97 -19.26
C HIS A 85 -25.44 -12.23 -20.27
N GLN A 86 -26.06 -11.17 -20.78
CA GLN A 86 -27.13 -11.30 -21.78
C GLN A 86 -26.59 -11.75 -23.13
N LYS A 87 -25.39 -11.28 -23.49
CA LYS A 87 -24.73 -11.52 -24.77
C LYS A 87 -23.23 -11.54 -24.62
N PHE A 88 -22.64 -12.72 -24.44
CA PHE A 88 -21.20 -12.89 -24.39
C PHE A 88 -20.64 -13.35 -25.74
N ARG A 89 -19.61 -12.64 -26.21
CA ARG A 89 -18.88 -12.92 -27.46
C ARG A 89 -17.39 -12.66 -27.23
N LEU A 90 -16.54 -13.46 -27.86
CA LEU A 90 -15.10 -13.20 -27.89
C LEU A 90 -14.74 -12.29 -29.08
N PRO A 91 -13.90 -11.26 -28.91
CA PRO A 91 -13.30 -10.56 -30.04
C PRO A 91 -12.55 -11.56 -30.94
N GLY A 92 -12.82 -11.54 -32.24
CA GLY A 92 -12.15 -12.42 -33.22
C GLY A 92 -12.78 -13.80 -33.45
N VAL A 93 -13.82 -14.19 -32.70
CA VAL A 93 -14.59 -15.43 -32.96
C VAL A 93 -15.97 -15.07 -33.51
N GLU A 94 -16.09 -15.03 -34.84
CA GLU A 94 -17.35 -14.70 -35.51
C GLU A 94 -18.37 -15.86 -35.41
N GLY A 95 -19.64 -15.51 -35.18
CA GLY A 95 -20.78 -16.43 -35.29
C GLY A 95 -21.13 -17.25 -34.04
N ILE A 96 -20.41 -17.12 -32.92
CA ILE A 96 -20.73 -17.84 -31.67
C ILE A 96 -21.03 -16.84 -30.55
N GLU A 97 -22.27 -16.89 -30.06
CA GLU A 97 -22.76 -16.08 -28.95
C GLU A 97 -23.43 -16.98 -27.91
N ILE A 98 -23.26 -16.61 -26.65
CA ILE A 98 -23.94 -17.24 -25.52
C ILE A 98 -24.84 -16.20 -24.86
N THR A 99 -26.10 -16.59 -24.67
CA THR A 99 -27.15 -15.74 -24.09
C THR A 99 -27.74 -16.33 -22.81
N ASP A 100 -27.34 -17.55 -22.43
CA ASP A 100 -27.82 -18.27 -21.25
C ASP A 100 -26.73 -18.32 -20.17
N LEU A 101 -26.24 -17.14 -19.78
CA LEU A 101 -25.26 -16.97 -18.70
C LEU A 101 -25.91 -16.32 -17.48
N PRO A 102 -25.62 -16.79 -16.26
CA PRO A 102 -26.07 -16.12 -15.05
C PRO A 102 -25.33 -14.80 -14.86
N SER A 103 -26.01 -13.81 -14.28
CA SER A 103 -25.38 -12.54 -13.94
C SER A 103 -24.69 -12.65 -12.58
N PHE A 104 -23.38 -12.41 -12.54
CA PHE A 104 -22.70 -12.10 -11.28
C PHE A 104 -23.33 -10.88 -10.60
N ASP A 105 -23.32 -10.86 -9.27
CA ASP A 105 -23.81 -9.74 -8.47
C ASP A 105 -25.27 -9.34 -8.78
N GLU A 106 -26.09 -10.31 -9.20
CA GLU A 106 -27.54 -10.18 -9.23
C GLU A 106 -28.09 -10.04 -7.80
N PHE A 107 -29.13 -9.23 -7.64
CA PHE A 107 -29.77 -8.95 -6.35
C PHE A 107 -31.29 -8.87 -6.44
N THR A 108 -31.90 -9.42 -7.49
CA THR A 108 -33.35 -9.61 -7.62
C THR A 108 -33.94 -10.47 -6.51
N GLN A 109 -33.12 -11.37 -5.93
CA GLN A 109 -33.50 -12.20 -4.77
C GLN A 109 -33.61 -11.42 -3.45
N TYR A 110 -33.03 -10.22 -3.38
CA TYR A 110 -33.03 -9.40 -2.16
C TYR A 110 -34.11 -8.33 -2.24
N GLY A 111 -35.12 -8.48 -1.37
CA GLY A 111 -36.27 -7.59 -1.34
C GLY A 111 -37.16 -7.72 -2.59
N SER A 112 -38.08 -6.78 -2.77
CA SER A 112 -39.00 -6.75 -3.93
C SER A 112 -38.38 -6.02 -5.14
N VAL A 113 -37.11 -6.29 -5.46
CA VAL A 113 -36.40 -5.65 -6.57
C VAL A 113 -36.69 -6.38 -7.88
N THR A 114 -37.30 -5.69 -8.84
CA THR A 114 -37.55 -6.25 -10.18
C THR A 114 -36.30 -6.16 -11.06
N GLU A 115 -36.22 -6.96 -12.13
CA GLU A 115 -35.12 -6.91 -13.10
C GLU A 115 -34.96 -5.50 -13.71
N GLU A 116 -36.06 -4.79 -13.96
CA GLU A 116 -36.02 -3.41 -14.46
C GLU A 116 -35.43 -2.45 -13.42
N ALA A 117 -35.76 -2.64 -12.14
CA ALA A 117 -35.20 -1.85 -11.06
C ALA A 117 -33.69 -2.12 -10.90
N GLN A 118 -33.24 -3.37 -10.99
CA GLN A 118 -31.83 -3.74 -10.99
C GLN A 118 -31.07 -3.07 -12.15
N SER A 119 -31.59 -3.16 -13.37
CA SER A 119 -30.97 -2.53 -14.54
C SER A 119 -30.88 -1.00 -14.40
N GLY A 120 -31.94 -0.39 -13.86
CA GLY A 120 -31.95 1.05 -13.55
C GLY A 120 -30.91 1.44 -12.50
N LEU A 121 -30.71 0.62 -11.47
CA LEU A 121 -29.69 0.84 -10.44
C LEU A 121 -28.27 0.69 -10.99
N TRP A 122 -27.99 -0.34 -11.78
CA TRP A 122 -26.70 -0.47 -12.45
C TRP A 122 -26.40 0.72 -13.36
N THR A 123 -27.40 1.20 -14.10
CA THR A 123 -27.24 2.38 -14.96
C THR A 123 -26.85 3.61 -14.15
N LYS A 124 -27.52 3.85 -13.01
CA LYS A 124 -27.17 4.97 -12.11
C LYS A 124 -25.75 4.84 -11.56
N GLU A 125 -25.33 3.64 -11.14
CA GLU A 125 -23.96 3.43 -10.64
C GLU A 125 -22.90 3.61 -11.73
N VAL A 126 -23.17 3.16 -12.96
CA VAL A 126 -22.28 3.41 -14.10
C VAL A 126 -22.12 4.91 -14.34
N SER A 127 -23.22 5.65 -14.48
CA SER A 127 -23.17 7.10 -14.69
C SER A 127 -22.44 7.81 -13.56
N ARG A 128 -22.64 7.39 -12.30
CA ARG A 128 -21.92 7.93 -11.14
C ARG A 128 -20.41 7.71 -11.26
N LEU A 129 -19.97 6.49 -11.55
CA LEU A 129 -18.54 6.18 -11.67
C LEU A 129 -17.89 6.86 -12.87
N VAL A 130 -18.59 6.97 -14.01
CA VAL A 130 -18.11 7.74 -15.17
C VAL A 130 -17.96 9.21 -14.83
N ASN A 131 -18.95 9.81 -14.14
CA ASN A 131 -18.85 11.19 -13.68
C ASN A 131 -17.66 11.40 -12.72
N VAL A 132 -17.40 10.42 -11.85
CA VAL A 132 -16.27 10.47 -10.91
C VAL A 132 -14.92 10.50 -11.63
N ILE A 133 -14.70 9.67 -12.65
CA ILE A 133 -13.42 9.60 -13.36
C ILE A 133 -13.24 10.71 -14.41
N THR A 134 -14.34 11.30 -14.88
CA THR A 134 -14.30 12.41 -15.86
C THR A 134 -14.24 13.78 -15.19
N SER A 135 -14.74 13.91 -13.96
CA SER A 135 -14.64 15.14 -13.18
C SER A 135 -13.20 15.37 -12.70
N LYS A 136 -12.74 16.62 -12.86
CA LYS A 136 -11.47 17.10 -12.30
C LYS A 136 -11.60 17.50 -10.81
N ASP A 137 -12.81 17.52 -10.27
CA ASP A 137 -13.05 18.01 -8.92
C ASP A 137 -12.47 17.06 -7.88
N ALA A 138 -12.03 17.60 -6.74
CA ALA A 138 -11.60 16.79 -5.61
C ALA A 138 -12.77 15.94 -5.07
N LEU A 139 -12.52 14.65 -4.83
CA LEU A 139 -13.53 13.81 -4.18
C LEU A 139 -13.61 14.18 -2.70
N ASN A 140 -14.83 14.36 -2.22
CA ASN A 140 -15.15 14.61 -0.83
C ASN A 140 -16.32 13.72 -0.41
N PHE A 141 -16.21 13.11 0.76
CA PHE A 141 -17.32 12.43 1.40
C PHE A 141 -18.27 13.47 2.01
N GLN A 142 -19.57 13.28 1.78
CA GLN A 142 -20.63 14.14 2.32
C GLN A 142 -21.54 13.29 3.20
N GLY A 143 -21.36 13.41 4.51
CA GLY A 143 -22.19 12.75 5.50
C GLY A 143 -23.34 13.62 5.99
N SER A 144 -24.19 13.02 6.82
CA SER A 144 -25.25 13.70 7.55
C SER A 144 -24.72 14.66 8.61
N GLN A 145 -25.62 15.37 9.28
CA GLN A 145 -25.27 16.27 10.39
C GLN A 145 -24.56 15.56 11.55
N ASP A 146 -24.77 14.24 11.71
CA ASP A 146 -24.12 13.45 12.76
C ASP A 146 -22.59 13.33 12.50
N LEU A 147 -22.14 13.62 11.27
CA LEU A 147 -20.74 13.63 10.83
C LEU A 147 -20.22 15.05 10.55
N ALA A 148 -20.95 16.09 10.97
CA ALA A 148 -20.57 17.49 10.77
C ALA A 148 -19.42 17.93 11.68
N ILE A 149 -19.18 17.23 12.80
CA ILE A 149 -18.10 17.47 13.76
C ILE A 149 -17.32 16.17 13.93
N ASP A 150 -16.00 16.25 14.08
CA ASP A 150 -15.11 15.10 14.34
C ASP A 150 -15.13 14.70 15.84
N SER A 151 -16.30 14.35 16.35
CA SER A 151 -16.48 13.90 17.74
C SER A 151 -16.20 12.40 17.92
N ILE A 152 -16.12 11.94 19.18
CA ILE A 152 -15.99 10.51 19.51
C ILE A 152 -17.14 9.70 18.92
N LYS A 153 -18.38 10.20 19.06
CA LYS A 153 -19.57 9.57 18.48
C LYS A 153 -19.53 9.51 16.95
N ALA A 154 -18.96 10.52 16.30
CA ALA A 154 -18.80 10.52 14.85
C ALA A 154 -17.76 9.48 14.41
N HIS A 155 -16.69 9.27 15.19
CA HIS A 155 -15.72 8.20 14.96
C HIS A 155 -16.33 6.80 15.16
N GLU A 156 -17.18 6.63 16.17
CA GLU A 156 -17.95 5.39 16.39
C GLU A 156 -18.91 5.12 15.23
N THR A 157 -19.58 6.17 14.75
CA THR A 157 -20.45 6.11 13.56
C THR A 157 -19.66 5.69 12.32
N PHE A 158 -18.44 6.22 12.12
CA PHE A 158 -17.57 5.81 11.03
C PHE A 158 -17.16 4.33 11.11
N THR A 159 -16.85 3.83 12.30
CA THR A 159 -16.60 2.39 12.51
C THR A 159 -17.85 1.55 12.19
N ASN A 160 -19.06 2.04 12.49
CA ASN A 160 -20.30 1.35 12.12
C ASN A 160 -20.54 1.35 10.61
N LEU A 161 -20.24 2.45 9.92
CA LEU A 161 -20.31 2.52 8.44
C LEU A 161 -19.40 1.46 7.82
N ALA A 162 -18.18 1.33 8.33
CA ALA A 162 -17.26 0.27 7.92
C ALA A 162 -17.80 -1.13 8.22
N ASP A 163 -18.32 -1.39 9.42
CA ASP A 163 -18.90 -2.70 9.75
C ASP A 163 -20.09 -3.07 8.86
N ARG A 164 -21.01 -2.13 8.59
CA ARG A 164 -22.14 -2.35 7.68
C ARG A 164 -21.68 -2.62 6.25
N PHE A 165 -20.64 -1.93 5.78
CA PHE A 165 -20.10 -2.19 4.46
C PHE A 165 -19.38 -3.54 4.40
N LEU A 166 -18.67 -3.94 5.46
CA LEU A 166 -18.05 -5.26 5.54
C LEU A 166 -19.09 -6.39 5.45
N GLN A 167 -20.20 -6.27 6.21
CA GLN A 167 -21.32 -7.22 6.14
C GLN A 167 -21.86 -7.34 4.72
N ALA A 168 -22.08 -6.21 4.04
CA ALA A 168 -22.53 -6.18 2.67
C ALA A 168 -21.54 -6.84 1.69
N LEU A 169 -20.24 -6.54 1.83
CA LEU A 169 -19.19 -7.17 1.01
C LEU A 169 -19.09 -8.68 1.26
N SER A 170 -19.32 -9.15 2.49
CA SER A 170 -19.37 -10.59 2.78
C SER A 170 -20.53 -11.30 2.08
N ILE A 171 -21.72 -10.69 2.02
CA ILE A 171 -22.86 -11.21 1.25
C ILE A 171 -22.52 -11.23 -0.25
N VAL A 172 -22.04 -10.09 -0.77
CA VAL A 172 -21.63 -9.97 -2.18
C VAL A 172 -20.60 -11.04 -2.51
N SER A 173 -19.57 -11.22 -1.67
CA SER A 173 -18.50 -12.21 -1.81
C SER A 173 -19.06 -13.63 -1.87
N TYR A 174 -19.83 -14.02 -0.86
CA TYR A 174 -20.42 -15.36 -0.74
C TYR A 174 -21.28 -15.72 -1.95
N ASP A 175 -22.20 -14.85 -2.36
CA ASP A 175 -23.11 -15.13 -3.48
C ASP A 175 -22.35 -15.40 -4.79
N GLY A 176 -21.30 -14.61 -5.07
CA GLY A 176 -20.54 -14.80 -6.30
C GLY A 176 -19.64 -16.04 -6.26
N GLU A 177 -19.12 -16.43 -5.09
CA GLU A 177 -18.39 -17.69 -4.95
C GLU A 177 -19.33 -18.91 -5.01
N CYS A 178 -20.55 -18.81 -4.49
CA CYS A 178 -21.59 -19.83 -4.67
C CYS A 178 -21.93 -20.01 -6.16
N LEU A 179 -22.14 -18.91 -6.89
CA LEU A 179 -22.41 -18.95 -8.32
C LEU A 179 -21.23 -19.56 -9.09
N ALA A 180 -19.99 -19.21 -8.73
CA ALA A 180 -18.80 -19.81 -9.33
C ALA A 180 -18.72 -21.31 -9.04
N ALA A 181 -18.99 -21.74 -7.80
CA ALA A 181 -18.96 -23.15 -7.44
C ALA A 181 -20.09 -23.98 -8.07
N GLU A 182 -21.25 -23.40 -8.33
CA GLU A 182 -22.35 -24.08 -9.03
C GLU A 182 -22.01 -24.36 -10.50
N HIS A 183 -21.47 -23.35 -11.21
CA HIS A 183 -21.28 -23.43 -12.65
C HIS A 183 -19.87 -23.83 -13.09
N GLU A 184 -18.83 -23.36 -12.39
CA GLU A 184 -17.41 -23.59 -12.70
C GLU A 184 -16.60 -23.82 -11.41
N PRO A 185 -16.73 -25.00 -10.74
CA PRO A 185 -16.10 -25.28 -9.45
C PRO A 185 -14.59 -25.05 -9.40
N GLY A 186 -13.88 -25.16 -10.53
CA GLY A 186 -12.44 -24.92 -10.62
C GLY A 186 -12.03 -23.45 -10.53
N LEU A 187 -12.98 -22.51 -10.59
CA LEU A 187 -12.75 -21.07 -10.48
C LEU A 187 -13.22 -20.50 -9.13
N CYS A 188 -13.94 -21.28 -8.33
CA CYS A 188 -14.39 -20.88 -6.99
C CYS A 188 -13.19 -20.71 -6.05
N GLN A 189 -13.15 -19.59 -5.34
CA GLN A 189 -12.15 -19.33 -4.29
C GLN A 189 -12.65 -19.89 -2.96
N LEU A 190 -12.35 -21.18 -2.68
CA LEU A 190 -12.94 -21.90 -1.57
C LEU A 190 -12.66 -21.25 -0.20
N GLU A 191 -11.49 -20.65 0.00
CA GLU A 191 -11.18 -19.92 1.23
C GLU A 191 -12.00 -18.63 1.38
N SER A 192 -12.28 -17.93 0.28
CA SER A 192 -13.16 -16.76 0.30
C SER A 192 -14.61 -17.14 0.61
N LEU A 193 -15.09 -18.22 -0.01
CA LEU A 193 -16.41 -18.78 0.26
C LEU A 193 -16.57 -19.14 1.73
N ARG A 194 -15.59 -19.83 2.32
CA ARG A 194 -15.59 -20.22 3.75
C ARG A 194 -15.57 -19.02 4.68
N ARG A 195 -14.64 -18.09 4.47
CA ARG A 195 -14.52 -16.87 5.29
C ARG A 195 -15.81 -16.06 5.27
N SER A 196 -16.43 -15.95 4.09
CA SER A 196 -17.72 -15.27 3.94
C SER A 196 -18.84 -16.04 4.64
N HIS A 197 -18.91 -17.37 4.48
CA HIS A 197 -19.89 -18.21 5.18
C HIS A 197 -19.84 -18.07 6.71
N VAL A 198 -18.63 -18.11 7.30
CA VAL A 198 -18.43 -17.92 8.75
C VAL A 198 -18.90 -16.53 9.17
N THR A 199 -18.60 -15.50 8.38
CA THR A 199 -19.01 -14.12 8.66
C THR A 199 -20.53 -13.97 8.58
N LEU A 200 -21.17 -14.56 7.58
CA LEU A 200 -22.63 -14.57 7.44
C LEU A 200 -23.30 -15.32 8.59
N GLY A 201 -22.77 -16.47 9.01
CA GLY A 201 -23.26 -17.20 10.18
C GLY A 201 -23.20 -16.35 11.46
N TYR A 202 -22.12 -15.59 11.66
CA TYR A 202 -22.03 -14.64 12.78
C TYR A 202 -23.08 -13.52 12.69
N ILE A 203 -23.32 -12.97 11.49
CA ILE A 203 -24.36 -11.94 11.26
C ILE A 203 -25.75 -12.49 11.59
N CYS A 204 -26.08 -13.71 11.15
CA CYS A 204 -27.38 -14.34 11.36
C CYS A 204 -27.69 -14.63 12.84
N ASN A 205 -26.66 -14.94 13.63
CA ASN A 205 -26.79 -15.30 15.05
C ASN A 205 -26.74 -14.08 15.99
N LYS A 206 -26.45 -12.89 15.47
CA LYS A 206 -26.31 -11.67 16.28
C LYS A 206 -27.58 -11.26 17.02
N GLU A 207 -28.76 -11.58 16.48
CA GLU A 207 -30.05 -11.33 17.14
C GLU A 207 -30.21 -12.09 18.48
N GLU A 208 -29.58 -13.26 18.66
CA GLU A 208 -29.74 -14.06 19.89
C GLU A 208 -28.89 -13.54 21.07
N GLU A 209 -27.77 -12.87 20.79
CA GLU A 209 -26.87 -12.33 21.82
C GLU A 209 -27.23 -10.87 22.22
N ASP A 210 -27.63 -10.03 21.26
CA ASP A 210 -27.96 -8.62 21.53
C ASP A 210 -29.30 -8.44 22.28
N ASP A 211 -30.25 -9.38 22.17
CA ASP A 211 -31.49 -9.36 22.96
C ASP A 211 -31.26 -9.61 24.47
N ALA A 212 -30.11 -10.20 24.84
CA ALA A 212 -29.69 -10.41 26.23
C ALA A 212 -28.89 -9.22 26.81
N ASN A 213 -28.26 -8.40 25.96
CA ASN A 213 -27.43 -7.24 26.33
C ASN A 213 -27.99 -5.95 25.71
N LYS A 214 -29.09 -5.44 26.26
CA LYS A 214 -29.71 -4.15 25.85
C LYS A 214 -28.93 -2.89 26.26
N ASP A 215 -27.67 -3.03 26.65
CA ASP A 215 -26.83 -1.94 27.18
C ASP A 215 -25.83 -1.36 26.15
N ASP A 216 -25.79 -1.86 24.90
CA ASP A 216 -24.98 -1.23 23.84
C ASP A 216 -25.70 0.01 23.27
N ASP A 217 -25.51 1.14 23.96
CA ASP A 217 -26.02 2.50 23.67
C ASP A 217 -25.38 3.13 22.41
N TRP A 218 -25.22 2.35 21.34
CA TRP A 218 -24.50 2.75 20.14
C TRP A 218 -25.42 3.46 19.13
N PRO A 219 -24.98 4.55 18.47
CA PRO A 219 -25.85 5.34 17.62
C PRO A 219 -26.31 4.56 16.37
N ALA A 220 -27.63 4.54 16.16
CA ALA A 220 -28.23 3.99 14.95
C ALA A 220 -27.70 4.74 13.71
N THR A 221 -27.01 4.02 12.83
CA THR A 221 -26.39 4.59 11.63
C THR A 221 -27.45 4.85 10.56
N ARG A 222 -27.46 6.05 9.99
CA ARG A 222 -28.39 6.42 8.92
C ARG A 222 -28.05 5.68 7.63
N LEU A 223 -29.08 5.25 6.91
CA LEU A 223 -28.90 4.51 5.66
C LEU A 223 -28.26 5.39 4.58
N GLU A 224 -28.56 6.68 4.59
CA GLU A 224 -27.99 7.67 3.69
C GLU A 224 -26.46 7.75 3.83
N ASP A 225 -25.96 7.71 5.07
CA ASP A 225 -24.51 7.75 5.36
C ASP A 225 -23.83 6.46 4.91
N ILE A 226 -24.50 5.30 5.03
CA ILE A 226 -23.99 4.01 4.53
C ILE A 226 -23.82 4.08 3.01
N PHE A 227 -24.83 4.58 2.29
CA PHE A 227 -24.77 4.69 0.84
C PHE A 227 -23.70 5.69 0.39
N ALA A 228 -23.63 6.86 1.04
CA ALA A 228 -22.59 7.84 0.78
C ALA A 228 -21.19 7.27 1.03
N PHE A 229 -21.03 6.41 2.03
CA PHE A 229 -19.73 5.80 2.37
C PHE A 229 -19.31 4.75 1.33
N ILE A 230 -20.24 3.89 0.91
CA ILE A 230 -20.03 2.94 -0.19
C ILE A 230 -19.68 3.70 -1.48
N ASP A 231 -20.42 4.78 -1.76
CA ASP A 231 -20.17 5.63 -2.93
C ASP A 231 -18.79 6.24 -2.91
N TYR A 232 -18.37 6.76 -1.75
CA TYR A 232 -17.07 7.37 -1.60
C TYR A 232 -15.93 6.36 -1.76
N CYS A 233 -16.00 5.20 -1.08
CA CYS A 233 -14.99 4.15 -1.20
C CYS A 233 -14.83 3.65 -2.63
N THR A 234 -15.95 3.41 -3.32
CA THR A 234 -15.96 2.95 -4.71
C THR A 234 -15.54 4.04 -5.69
N ALA A 235 -15.84 5.31 -5.42
CA ALA A 235 -15.37 6.44 -6.24
C ALA A 235 -13.85 6.62 -6.15
N VAL A 236 -13.28 6.54 -4.94
CA VAL A 236 -11.83 6.60 -4.74
C VAL A 236 -11.14 5.42 -5.45
N LEU A 237 -11.64 4.20 -5.27
CA LEU A 237 -11.10 3.03 -5.95
C LEU A 237 -11.21 3.15 -7.47
N ALA A 238 -12.32 3.65 -7.99
CA ALA A 238 -12.52 3.85 -9.43
C ALA A 238 -11.47 4.80 -10.03
N ARG A 239 -11.18 5.93 -9.37
CA ARG A 239 -10.15 6.88 -9.86
C ARG A 239 -8.76 6.25 -9.87
N ILE A 240 -8.39 5.54 -8.80
CA ILE A 240 -7.08 4.89 -8.69
C ILE A 240 -6.93 3.82 -9.78
N LEU A 241 -7.92 2.93 -9.91
CA LEU A 241 -7.88 1.84 -10.90
C LEU A 241 -7.95 2.35 -12.34
N TYR A 242 -8.74 3.41 -12.61
CA TYR A 242 -8.80 4.01 -13.93
C TYR A 242 -7.47 4.64 -14.33
N ALA A 243 -6.80 5.34 -13.40
CA ALA A 243 -5.48 5.92 -13.65
C ALA A 243 -4.38 4.87 -13.89
N GLN A 244 -4.56 3.65 -13.37
CA GLN A 244 -3.65 2.51 -13.57
C GLN A 244 -4.04 1.60 -14.74
N ALA A 245 -5.18 1.83 -15.39
CA ALA A 245 -5.69 0.94 -16.43
C ALA A 245 -4.80 0.98 -17.69
N SER A 246 -4.30 -0.19 -18.10
CA SER A 246 -3.43 -0.33 -19.28
C SER A 246 -4.16 -0.21 -20.62
N SER A 247 -5.48 -0.40 -20.63
CA SER A 247 -6.31 -0.26 -21.83
C SER A 247 -7.73 0.22 -21.50
N LYS A 248 -8.42 0.69 -22.54
CA LYS A 248 -9.84 1.10 -22.47
C LYS A 248 -10.73 -0.07 -22.06
N GLU A 249 -10.45 -1.27 -22.59
CA GLU A 249 -11.20 -2.49 -22.29
C GLU A 249 -11.06 -2.91 -20.83
N VAL A 250 -9.84 -2.83 -20.27
CA VAL A 250 -9.57 -3.12 -18.85
C VAL A 250 -10.30 -2.10 -17.98
N ALA A 251 -10.22 -0.81 -18.30
CA ALA A 251 -10.95 0.24 -17.59
C ALA A 251 -12.46 0.01 -17.58
N HIS A 252 -13.06 -0.29 -18.74
CA HIS A 252 -14.50 -0.56 -18.84
C HIS A 252 -14.94 -1.74 -17.97
N ARG A 253 -14.16 -2.83 -17.96
CA ARG A 253 -14.45 -4.01 -17.15
C ARG A 253 -14.33 -3.70 -15.66
N LEU A 254 -13.27 -3.01 -15.24
CA LEU A 254 -13.09 -2.57 -13.85
C LEU A 254 -14.29 -1.75 -13.37
N LEU A 255 -14.69 -0.73 -14.13
CA LEU A 255 -15.83 0.12 -13.79
C LEU A 255 -17.16 -0.64 -13.80
N SER A 256 -17.37 -1.57 -14.74
CA SER A 256 -18.61 -2.34 -14.83
C SER A 256 -18.82 -3.25 -13.61
N HIS A 257 -17.78 -3.96 -13.18
CA HIS A 257 -17.86 -4.84 -12.02
C HIS A 257 -17.94 -4.02 -10.72
N LEU A 258 -17.21 -2.91 -10.62
CA LEU A 258 -17.29 -2.02 -9.46
C LEU A 258 -18.70 -1.41 -9.31
N ALA A 259 -19.35 -1.05 -10.42
CA ALA A 259 -20.74 -0.58 -10.41
C ALA A 259 -21.71 -1.66 -9.91
N LYS A 260 -21.54 -2.91 -10.36
CA LYS A 260 -22.37 -4.05 -9.92
C LYS A 260 -22.18 -4.36 -8.43
N ILE A 261 -20.93 -4.42 -7.97
CA ILE A 261 -20.59 -4.60 -6.55
C ILE A 261 -21.18 -3.47 -5.70
N SER A 262 -21.02 -2.21 -6.13
CA SER A 262 -21.55 -1.04 -5.43
C SER A 262 -23.08 -1.09 -5.32
N ALA A 263 -23.79 -1.36 -6.42
CA ALA A 263 -25.24 -1.47 -6.45
C ALA A 263 -25.74 -2.58 -5.50
N LYS A 264 -25.14 -3.78 -5.59
CA LYS A 264 -25.51 -4.90 -4.73
C LYS A 264 -25.23 -4.61 -3.25
N ALA A 265 -24.05 -4.06 -2.95
CA ALA A 265 -23.67 -3.71 -1.58
C ALA A 265 -24.69 -2.76 -0.94
N LYS A 266 -25.14 -1.72 -1.67
CA LYS A 266 -26.19 -0.80 -1.17
C LYS A 266 -27.52 -1.52 -0.90
N VAL A 267 -27.95 -2.41 -1.79
CA VAL A 267 -29.21 -3.15 -1.62
C VAL A 267 -29.16 -4.04 -0.38
N VAL A 268 -28.09 -4.82 -0.21
CA VAL A 268 -27.97 -5.75 0.92
C VAL A 268 -27.66 -5.04 2.24
N SER A 269 -27.09 -3.83 2.20
CA SER A 269 -26.88 -3.00 3.40
C SER A 269 -28.16 -2.52 4.07
N VAL A 270 -29.32 -2.57 3.42
CA VAL A 270 -30.59 -2.13 4.00
C VAL A 270 -31.04 -3.05 5.14
N SER A 271 -30.93 -4.35 4.93
CA SER A 271 -31.29 -5.41 5.89
C SER A 271 -30.26 -6.54 5.82
N PRO A 272 -29.02 -6.33 6.31
CA PRO A 272 -27.93 -7.28 6.11
C PRO A 272 -28.17 -8.63 6.78
N GLU A 273 -28.90 -8.68 7.89
CA GLU A 273 -29.25 -9.93 8.58
C GLU A 273 -30.22 -10.79 7.77
N GLU A 274 -31.31 -10.19 7.26
CA GLU A 274 -32.26 -10.88 6.38
C GLU A 274 -31.57 -11.31 5.07
N CYS A 275 -30.75 -10.44 4.48
CA CYS A 275 -30.01 -10.75 3.27
C CYS A 275 -28.96 -11.84 3.51
N ALA A 276 -28.29 -11.88 4.66
CA ALA A 276 -27.35 -12.93 5.02
C ALA A 276 -28.04 -14.30 5.17
N ARG A 277 -29.22 -14.36 5.81
CA ARG A 277 -30.02 -15.59 5.90
C ARG A 277 -30.44 -16.08 4.51
N LEU A 278 -30.99 -15.19 3.68
CA LEU A 278 -31.38 -15.51 2.31
C LEU A 278 -30.17 -15.97 1.46
N SER A 279 -29.01 -15.35 1.65
CA SER A 279 -27.75 -15.72 0.98
C SER A 279 -27.31 -17.13 1.37
N ILE A 280 -27.32 -17.49 2.65
CA ILE A 280 -27.00 -18.84 3.12
C ILE A 280 -28.04 -19.87 2.62
N ASP A 281 -29.34 -19.54 2.72
CA ASP A 281 -30.44 -20.44 2.35
C ASP A 281 -30.48 -20.75 0.84
N SER A 282 -30.09 -19.78 0.01
CA SER A 282 -29.95 -19.93 -1.44
C SER A 282 -28.57 -20.43 -1.88
N GLY A 283 -27.60 -20.44 -0.96
CA GLY A 283 -26.22 -20.79 -1.22
C GLY A 283 -25.96 -22.29 -1.29
N ILE A 284 -24.66 -22.63 -1.29
CA ILE A 284 -24.19 -24.01 -1.36
C ILE A 284 -24.32 -24.66 0.02
N SER A 285 -24.84 -25.90 0.05
CA SER A 285 -25.00 -26.62 1.31
C SER A 285 -23.66 -26.96 1.97
N GLU A 286 -23.63 -27.07 3.30
CA GLU A 286 -22.44 -27.47 4.07
C GLU A 286 -21.82 -28.78 3.53
N ASN A 287 -22.67 -29.72 3.09
CA ASN A 287 -22.24 -30.99 2.52
C ASN A 287 -21.53 -30.83 1.17
N GLU A 288 -22.00 -29.94 0.32
CA GLU A 288 -21.35 -29.60 -0.95
C GLU A 288 -20.04 -28.83 -0.72
N LEU A 289 -20.00 -27.95 0.28
CA LEU A 289 -18.77 -27.25 0.67
C LEU A 289 -17.70 -28.22 1.17
N VAL A 290 -18.09 -29.26 1.91
CA VAL A 290 -17.19 -30.37 2.29
C VAL A 290 -16.78 -31.20 1.06
N ALA A 291 -17.66 -31.41 0.09
CA ALA A 291 -17.34 -32.12 -1.15
C ALA A 291 -16.32 -31.36 -2.01
N LEU A 292 -16.46 -30.04 -2.13
CA LEU A 292 -15.50 -29.17 -2.81
C LEU A 292 -14.11 -29.24 -2.14
N ARG A 293 -14.06 -29.26 -0.80
CA ARG A 293 -12.80 -29.44 -0.05
C ARG A 293 -12.10 -30.76 -0.39
N ARG A 294 -12.85 -31.87 -0.45
CA ARG A 294 -12.27 -33.18 -0.81
C ARG A 294 -11.74 -33.21 -2.24
N ARG A 295 -12.31 -32.40 -3.13
CA ARG A 295 -11.89 -32.28 -4.52
C ARG A 295 -10.59 -31.48 -4.67
N GLU A 296 -10.39 -30.46 -3.84
CA GLU A 296 -9.16 -29.67 -3.79
C GLU A 296 -7.97 -30.43 -3.18
N ASN A 297 -8.24 -31.28 -2.18
CA ASN A 297 -7.23 -32.12 -1.51
C ASN A 297 -7.57 -33.62 -1.63
N PRO A 298 -7.35 -34.24 -2.81
CA PRO A 298 -7.61 -35.67 -3.03
C PRO A 298 -6.63 -36.60 -2.28
N LEU A 299 -5.49 -36.07 -1.83
CA LEU A 299 -4.50 -36.77 -1.02
C LEU A 299 -4.64 -36.32 0.43
N GLY A 300 -5.50 -36.99 1.19
CA GLY A 300 -5.71 -36.69 2.62
C GLY A 300 -4.42 -36.78 3.42
N GLY A 301 -3.81 -35.64 3.72
CA GLY A 301 -2.89 -35.51 4.85
C GLY A 301 -3.69 -35.64 6.15
N PRO A 302 -3.21 -36.42 7.14
CA PRO A 302 -3.95 -36.61 8.39
C PRO A 302 -4.06 -35.30 9.16
N ASP A 303 -5.20 -35.14 9.83
CA ASP A 303 -5.55 -34.08 10.75
C ASP A 303 -4.40 -33.82 11.77
N PRO A 304 -3.91 -32.57 11.94
CA PRO A 304 -2.82 -32.25 12.88
C PRO A 304 -3.17 -32.50 14.37
N SER A 305 -4.36 -33.02 14.68
CA SER A 305 -4.79 -33.42 16.01
C SER A 305 -4.27 -34.80 16.47
N GLN A 306 -3.62 -35.59 15.60
CA GLN A 306 -3.08 -36.91 15.96
C GLN A 306 -1.55 -36.99 15.88
N GLY A 307 -0.90 -37.18 17.03
CA GLY A 307 0.56 -37.28 17.19
C GLY A 307 1.17 -38.54 16.54
N PRO A 308 2.51 -38.59 16.40
CA PRO A 308 3.17 -39.41 15.38
C PRO A 308 3.48 -40.83 15.87
N ALA A 309 3.28 -41.81 14.99
CA ALA A 309 3.94 -43.10 15.05
C ALA A 309 4.74 -43.31 13.75
N ALA A 310 6.06 -43.49 13.92
CA ALA A 310 7.05 -43.83 12.88
C ALA A 310 6.70 -45.17 12.19
N ALA A 311 7.09 -45.53 10.97
CA ALA A 311 8.26 -45.25 10.11
C ALA A 311 7.95 -45.80 8.67
N PRO A 312 8.92 -46.10 7.77
CA PRO A 312 9.84 -45.22 7.04
C PRO A 312 9.80 -45.40 5.49
N GLY A 313 10.15 -44.34 4.76
CA GLY A 313 10.94 -44.35 3.50
C GLY A 313 10.31 -44.88 2.19
N LEU A 314 10.17 -44.01 1.18
CA LEU A 314 10.88 -44.13 -0.10
C LEU A 314 10.65 -42.89 -0.99
N ASP A 315 11.74 -42.36 -1.53
CA ASP A 315 11.81 -41.30 -2.53
C ASP A 315 11.28 -41.75 -3.90
N ALA A 316 10.60 -40.86 -4.65
CA ALA A 316 10.83 -40.66 -6.09
C ALA A 316 9.93 -39.54 -6.66
N ALA A 317 10.55 -38.69 -7.47
CA ALA A 317 10.02 -37.48 -8.07
C ALA A 317 9.19 -37.72 -9.36
N ALA A 318 8.18 -36.86 -9.51
CA ALA A 318 7.79 -36.07 -10.69
C ALA A 318 7.80 -36.62 -12.14
N ASN A 319 6.64 -36.38 -12.77
CA ASN A 319 6.36 -36.07 -14.19
C ASN A 319 6.38 -37.19 -15.24
N VAL A 320 5.26 -37.39 -15.93
CA VAL A 320 5.03 -36.95 -17.34
C VAL A 320 3.62 -37.38 -17.80
N ALA A 321 3.03 -36.48 -18.60
CA ALA A 321 1.73 -36.51 -19.26
C ALA A 321 1.25 -37.86 -19.87
N GLY A 322 -0.06 -38.10 -19.78
CA GLY A 322 -0.77 -39.17 -20.46
C GLY A 322 -2.02 -38.67 -21.17
N THR A 323 -1.88 -38.36 -22.46
CA THR A 323 -2.95 -38.18 -23.45
C THR A 323 -3.69 -39.51 -23.67
N PRO A 324 -5.03 -39.56 -23.83
CA PRO A 324 -5.69 -40.72 -24.41
C PRO A 324 -5.98 -40.50 -25.89
N GLY A 325 -5.41 -41.41 -26.68
CA GLY A 325 -5.57 -41.53 -28.12
C GLY A 325 -6.93 -42.08 -28.58
N ARG A 326 -7.09 -41.96 -29.90
CA ARG A 326 -8.26 -42.07 -30.75
C ARG A 326 -8.42 -43.48 -31.34
N GLY A 327 -9.66 -43.95 -31.56
CA GLY A 327 -9.96 -45.00 -32.55
C GLY A 327 -11.33 -45.68 -32.42
N GLY A 328 -12.22 -45.55 -33.42
CA GLY A 328 -13.42 -46.39 -33.57
C GLY A 328 -14.57 -45.76 -34.39
N ASP A 329 -14.81 -46.28 -35.60
CA ASP A 329 -15.71 -45.78 -36.64
C ASP A 329 -17.21 -46.13 -36.48
N SER A 330 -18.06 -45.21 -36.98
CA SER A 330 -19.48 -45.35 -37.32
C SER A 330 -19.96 -44.03 -37.95
N ALA A 331 -19.73 -43.90 -39.25
CA ALA A 331 -20.13 -42.75 -40.04
C ALA A 331 -21.54 -42.97 -40.63
N PHE A 332 -22.57 -42.42 -39.99
CA PHE A 332 -23.80 -41.93 -40.62
C PHE A 332 -24.47 -40.98 -39.61
N GLY A 333 -24.19 -39.67 -39.74
CA GLY A 333 -24.61 -38.62 -38.80
C GLY A 333 -23.48 -37.76 -38.20
N ARG A 334 -22.21 -38.08 -38.47
CA ARG A 334 -21.03 -37.46 -37.83
C ARG A 334 -20.74 -35.99 -38.23
N GLY A 335 -21.17 -35.51 -39.39
CA GLY A 335 -20.90 -34.11 -39.79
C GLY A 335 -21.60 -33.11 -38.88
N VAL A 336 -22.92 -33.24 -38.74
CA VAL A 336 -23.74 -32.37 -37.89
C VAL A 336 -23.47 -32.61 -36.40
N LEU A 337 -23.16 -33.85 -35.99
CA LEU A 337 -22.87 -34.16 -34.59
C LEU A 337 -21.46 -33.73 -34.17
N ALA A 338 -20.45 -33.83 -35.02
CA ALA A 338 -19.10 -33.34 -34.73
C ALA A 338 -19.04 -31.81 -34.75
N GLU A 339 -19.75 -31.15 -35.67
CA GLU A 339 -19.92 -29.70 -35.68
C GLU A 339 -20.74 -29.22 -34.48
N ARG A 340 -21.76 -29.98 -34.06
CA ARG A 340 -22.47 -29.74 -32.79
C ARG A 340 -21.60 -29.97 -31.57
N LEU A 341 -20.78 -31.02 -31.51
CA LEU A 341 -19.88 -31.31 -30.39
C LEU A 341 -18.74 -30.29 -30.32
N ASP A 342 -18.23 -29.83 -31.46
CA ASP A 342 -17.28 -28.71 -31.58
C ASP A 342 -17.93 -27.39 -31.16
N MET A 343 -19.17 -27.12 -31.57
CA MET A 343 -19.94 -25.96 -31.08
C MET A 343 -20.26 -26.05 -29.59
N ILE A 344 -20.58 -27.24 -29.07
CA ILE A 344 -20.84 -27.47 -27.63
C ILE A 344 -19.53 -27.28 -26.84
N SER A 345 -18.40 -27.75 -27.37
CA SER A 345 -17.08 -27.54 -26.79
C SER A 345 -16.67 -26.07 -26.82
N LYS A 346 -16.93 -25.36 -27.93
CA LYS A 346 -16.69 -23.91 -28.06
C LYS A 346 -17.60 -23.09 -27.15
N LYS A 347 -18.88 -23.45 -27.05
CA LYS A 347 -19.81 -22.81 -26.10
C LYS A 347 -19.39 -23.08 -24.67
N GLY A 348 -19.01 -24.31 -24.34
CA GLY A 348 -18.45 -24.65 -23.02
C GLY A 348 -17.20 -23.83 -22.69
N ALA A 349 -16.27 -23.71 -23.64
CA ALA A 349 -15.08 -22.88 -23.49
C ALA A 349 -15.44 -21.39 -23.29
N LEU A 350 -16.38 -20.85 -24.07
CA LEU A 350 -16.85 -19.48 -23.91
C LEU A 350 -17.55 -19.24 -22.55
N ARG A 351 -18.30 -20.21 -22.02
CA ARG A 351 -18.84 -20.13 -20.66
C ARG A 351 -17.72 -20.07 -19.64
N HIS A 352 -16.77 -21.00 -19.72
CA HIS A 352 -15.60 -21.00 -18.84
C HIS A 352 -14.85 -19.66 -18.89
N LEU A 353 -14.67 -19.08 -20.08
CA LEU A 353 -14.03 -17.78 -20.26
C LEU A 353 -14.85 -16.64 -19.65
N TYR A 354 -16.19 -16.67 -19.77
CA TYR A 354 -17.07 -15.71 -19.10
C TYR A 354 -16.89 -15.76 -17.58
N PHE A 355 -16.95 -16.96 -16.98
CA PHE A 355 -16.79 -17.14 -15.54
C PHE A 355 -15.38 -16.76 -15.08
N ALA A 356 -14.34 -17.14 -15.82
CA ALA A 356 -12.97 -16.77 -15.52
C ALA A 356 -12.80 -15.24 -15.53
N GLN A 357 -13.30 -14.58 -16.58
CA GLN A 357 -13.24 -13.13 -16.69
C GLN A 357 -14.00 -12.45 -15.54
N CYS A 358 -15.26 -12.80 -15.31
CA CYS A 358 -16.04 -12.21 -14.22
C CYS A 358 -15.39 -12.45 -12.85
N GLY A 359 -14.87 -13.67 -12.61
CA GLY A 359 -14.22 -14.06 -11.38
C GLY A 359 -12.99 -13.22 -11.06
N ILE A 360 -12.07 -13.05 -12.02
CA ILE A 360 -10.80 -12.33 -11.81
C ILE A 360 -11.06 -10.87 -11.41
N PHE A 361 -11.89 -10.15 -12.18
CA PHE A 361 -12.17 -8.74 -11.90
C PHE A 361 -12.92 -8.57 -10.57
N ARG A 362 -13.96 -9.39 -10.36
CA ARG A 362 -14.81 -9.29 -9.17
C ARG A 362 -14.03 -9.63 -7.89
N PHE A 363 -13.30 -10.75 -7.88
CA PHE A 363 -12.57 -11.21 -6.69
C PHE A 363 -11.56 -10.17 -6.23
N GLY A 364 -10.72 -9.65 -7.13
CA GLY A 364 -9.73 -8.64 -6.77
C GLY A 364 -10.35 -7.36 -6.22
N MET A 365 -11.45 -6.88 -6.80
CA MET A 365 -12.14 -5.67 -6.30
C MET A 365 -12.73 -5.87 -4.91
N ILE A 366 -13.35 -7.03 -4.65
CA ILE A 366 -13.91 -7.36 -3.34
C ILE A 366 -12.78 -7.46 -2.30
N GLU A 367 -11.68 -8.14 -2.61
CA GLU A 367 -10.54 -8.24 -1.68
C GLU A 367 -9.95 -6.87 -1.35
N VAL A 368 -9.76 -6.00 -2.34
CA VAL A 368 -9.26 -4.63 -2.11
C VAL A 368 -10.21 -3.85 -1.20
N LEU A 369 -11.52 -3.89 -1.46
CA LEU A 369 -12.52 -3.23 -0.63
C LEU A 369 -12.59 -3.83 0.78
N MET A 370 -12.61 -5.15 0.92
CA MET A 370 -12.63 -5.81 2.24
C MET A 370 -11.39 -5.44 3.06
N ASN A 371 -10.19 -5.45 2.47
CA ASN A 371 -8.96 -5.05 3.15
C ASN A 371 -8.96 -3.56 3.55
N LEU A 372 -9.56 -2.67 2.73
CA LEU A 372 -9.77 -1.28 3.10
C LEU A 372 -10.67 -1.18 4.33
N ILE A 373 -11.82 -1.84 4.30
CA ILE A 373 -12.83 -1.74 5.36
C ILE A 373 -12.34 -2.34 6.67
N LEU A 374 -11.58 -3.44 6.62
CA LEU A 374 -10.92 -3.99 7.81
C LEU A 374 -9.99 -2.96 8.46
N ARG A 375 -9.20 -2.23 7.66
CA ARG A 375 -8.31 -1.17 8.18
C ARG A 375 -9.05 0.05 8.73
N VAL A 376 -10.21 0.38 8.17
CA VAL A 376 -11.07 1.44 8.73
C VAL A 376 -11.64 1.01 10.08
N ARG A 377 -12.12 -0.24 10.16
CA ARG A 377 -12.73 -0.84 11.35
C ARG A 377 -11.74 -1.00 12.52
N GLY A 378 -10.47 -1.27 12.24
CA GLY A 378 -9.43 -1.52 13.27
C GLY A 378 -8.99 -2.99 13.30
N ASP A 379 -8.68 -3.52 14.49
CA ASP A 379 -8.21 -4.90 14.64
C ASP A 379 -9.17 -5.91 14.00
N SER A 380 -8.60 -6.98 13.43
CA SER A 380 -9.23 -8.13 12.76
C SER A 380 -10.22 -8.94 13.62
N ARG A 381 -10.46 -8.50 14.87
CA ARG A 381 -11.38 -9.15 15.78
C ARG A 381 -12.82 -8.78 15.40
N LEU A 382 -13.73 -9.72 15.60
CA LEU A 382 -15.17 -9.47 15.47
C LEU A 382 -15.69 -8.43 16.48
N VAL A 383 -14.85 -8.04 17.47
CA VAL A 383 -15.14 -7.02 18.49
C VAL A 383 -14.81 -5.63 17.95
N ARG A 384 -15.75 -4.70 18.06
CA ARG A 384 -15.58 -3.29 17.64
C ARG A 384 -14.71 -2.55 18.66
N VAL A 385 -13.72 -1.78 18.20
CA VAL A 385 -12.93 -0.87 19.03
C VAL A 385 -12.99 0.52 18.41
N SER A 386 -13.48 1.52 19.15
CA SER A 386 -13.43 2.91 18.73
C SER A 386 -12.09 3.52 19.16
N TYR A 387 -11.43 4.23 18.25
CA TYR A 387 -10.16 4.90 18.52
C TYR A 387 -10.36 6.42 18.41
N SER A 388 -10.30 7.12 19.54
CA SER A 388 -10.20 8.59 19.61
C SER A 388 -8.75 9.10 19.50
N SER A 389 -7.78 8.22 19.80
CA SER A 389 -6.35 8.53 19.79
C SER A 389 -5.63 7.67 18.76
N TYR A 390 -5.17 8.28 17.66
CA TYR A 390 -4.41 7.58 16.62
C TYR A 390 -3.55 8.53 15.77
N GLU A 391 -2.60 7.95 15.04
CA GLU A 391 -1.94 8.56 13.88
C GLU A 391 -1.92 7.58 12.72
N ILE A 392 -2.15 8.08 11.51
CA ILE A 392 -1.88 7.38 10.25
C ILE A 392 -0.86 8.21 9.50
N SER A 393 0.27 7.61 9.13
CA SER A 393 1.38 8.33 8.53
C SER A 393 1.94 7.58 7.34
N ALA A 394 2.16 8.28 6.24
CA ALA A 394 2.70 7.73 5.01
C ALA A 394 3.81 8.63 4.48
N ILE A 395 4.97 8.05 4.19
CA ILE A 395 6.15 8.78 3.73
C ILE A 395 6.75 8.03 2.55
N VAL A 396 6.83 8.71 1.40
CA VAL A 396 7.58 8.28 0.23
C VAL A 396 8.82 9.14 0.13
N TYR A 397 9.98 8.52 0.12
CA TYR A 397 11.25 9.22 -0.02
C TYR A 397 12.28 8.36 -0.76
N THR A 398 13.24 9.01 -1.38
CA THR A 398 14.38 8.30 -1.99
C THR A 398 15.40 7.90 -0.92
N THR A 399 15.85 6.65 -0.91
CA THR A 399 16.84 6.13 0.04
C THR A 399 18.28 6.29 -0.47
N GLY A 400 19.22 6.40 0.49
CA GLY A 400 20.62 5.97 0.38
C GLY A 400 21.45 6.37 -0.85
N PHE A 401 22.48 5.56 -1.14
CA PHE A 401 23.38 5.75 -2.29
C PHE A 401 22.77 5.22 -3.59
N GLY A 402 21.79 4.32 -3.49
CA GLY A 402 21.11 3.65 -4.61
C GLY A 402 19.99 4.47 -5.25
N SER A 403 19.52 5.53 -4.58
CA SER A 403 18.50 6.45 -5.10
C SER A 403 17.20 5.78 -5.58
N PHE A 404 16.75 4.73 -4.89
CA PHE A 404 15.44 4.12 -5.12
C PHE A 404 14.39 4.73 -4.19
N GLN A 405 13.12 4.71 -4.58
CA GLN A 405 12.04 5.25 -3.76
C GLN A 405 11.51 4.18 -2.82
N THR A 406 11.30 4.55 -1.56
CA THR A 406 10.70 3.70 -0.54
C THR A 406 9.49 4.40 0.04
N LEU A 407 8.39 3.66 0.13
CA LEU A 407 7.19 4.03 0.85
C LEU A 407 7.20 3.35 2.22
N VAL A 408 7.11 4.14 3.29
CA VAL A 408 6.91 3.66 4.66
C VAL A 408 5.55 4.16 5.14
N PHE A 409 4.76 3.27 5.72
CA PHE A 409 3.40 3.52 6.16
C PHE A 409 3.20 3.03 7.60
N GLN A 410 2.64 3.88 8.44
CA GLN A 410 2.16 3.56 9.78
C GLN A 410 0.63 3.57 9.78
N ASP A 411 0.03 2.48 10.24
CA ASP A 411 -1.40 2.41 10.46
C ASP A 411 -1.83 2.89 11.86
N ARG A 412 -3.15 2.89 12.11
CA ARG A 412 -3.76 3.37 13.35
C ARG A 412 -3.28 2.63 14.60
N ASP A 413 -2.84 1.37 14.44
CA ASP A 413 -2.34 0.51 15.52
C ASP A 413 -0.82 0.68 15.72
N ASN A 414 -0.20 1.69 15.08
CA ASN A 414 1.24 1.94 15.06
C ASN A 414 2.07 0.83 14.39
N ASN A 415 1.47 -0.04 13.57
CA ASN A 415 2.24 -1.01 12.80
C ASN A 415 2.89 -0.34 11.58
N LEU A 416 4.19 -0.58 11.42
CA LEU A 416 4.96 -0.10 10.27
C LEU A 416 4.96 -1.13 9.15
N ASN A 417 4.64 -0.68 7.94
CA ASN A 417 4.76 -1.43 6.70
C ASN A 417 5.64 -0.63 5.74
N GLY A 418 6.46 -1.31 4.95
CA GLY A 418 7.37 -0.66 4.00
C GLY A 418 7.37 -1.37 2.65
N ILE A 419 7.62 -0.62 1.59
CA ILE A 419 7.80 -1.16 0.24
C ILE A 419 8.79 -0.30 -0.56
N SER A 420 9.73 -0.95 -1.24
CA SER A 420 10.77 -0.32 -2.06
C SER A 420 10.65 -0.71 -3.55
N GLU A 421 9.69 -1.57 -3.90
CA GLU A 421 9.47 -1.99 -5.28
C GLU A 421 8.90 -0.83 -6.12
N ARG A 422 9.59 -0.52 -7.24
CA ARG A 422 9.33 0.66 -8.05
C ARG A 422 7.92 0.69 -8.65
N THR A 423 7.40 -0.43 -9.11
CA THR A 423 6.04 -0.56 -9.66
C THR A 423 5.02 -0.21 -8.60
N LEU A 424 5.13 -0.82 -7.43
CA LEU A 424 4.22 -0.61 -6.31
C LEU A 424 4.30 0.81 -5.74
N VAL A 425 5.50 1.37 -5.57
CA VAL A 425 5.65 2.77 -5.14
C VAL A 425 5.01 3.74 -6.16
N ASN A 426 5.11 3.46 -7.46
CA ASN A 426 4.43 4.27 -8.48
C ASN A 426 2.91 4.07 -8.46
N SER A 427 2.42 2.85 -8.23
CA SER A 427 0.99 2.58 -8.09
C SER A 427 0.37 3.38 -6.93
N ALA A 428 1.09 3.53 -5.81
CA ALA A 428 0.68 4.38 -4.69
C ALA A 428 0.58 5.88 -5.02
N ARG A 429 1.28 6.35 -6.07
CA ARG A 429 1.28 7.77 -6.49
C ARG A 429 -0.12 8.28 -6.78
N HIS A 430 -0.96 7.47 -7.42
CA HIS A 430 -2.32 7.86 -7.77
C HIS A 430 -3.19 8.11 -6.54
N ALA A 431 -3.04 7.28 -5.49
CA ALA A 431 -3.71 7.50 -4.21
C ALA A 431 -3.20 8.78 -3.52
N PHE A 432 -1.88 9.04 -3.55
CA PHE A 432 -1.31 10.27 -3.00
C PHE A 432 -1.73 11.53 -3.76
N GLY A 433 -1.76 11.50 -5.09
CA GLY A 433 -2.21 12.64 -5.90
C GLY A 433 -3.68 12.97 -5.64
N GLN A 434 -4.53 11.95 -5.49
CA GLN A 434 -5.92 12.16 -5.11
C GLN A 434 -6.05 12.71 -3.68
N LEU A 435 -5.29 12.17 -2.73
CA LEU A 435 -5.26 12.65 -1.35
C LEU A 435 -4.84 14.12 -1.28
N ASP A 436 -3.79 14.49 -2.00
CA ASP A 436 -3.29 15.87 -2.09
C ASP A 436 -4.37 16.83 -2.62
N ALA A 437 -5.06 16.46 -3.71
CA ALA A 437 -6.17 17.25 -4.26
C ALA A 437 -7.31 17.44 -3.25
N THR A 438 -7.71 16.38 -2.54
CA THR A 438 -8.74 16.43 -1.48
C THR A 438 -8.32 17.34 -0.33
N VAL A 439 -7.08 17.22 0.15
CA VAL A 439 -6.60 18.02 1.29
C VAL A 439 -6.46 19.51 0.92
N ARG A 440 -5.99 19.84 -0.29
CA ARG A 440 -5.96 21.23 -0.76
C ARG A 440 -7.36 21.83 -0.86
N HIS A 441 -8.31 21.09 -1.43
CA HIS A 441 -9.70 21.53 -1.50
C HIS A 441 -10.30 21.81 -0.10
N ILE A 442 -10.04 20.94 0.88
CA ILE A 442 -10.47 21.15 2.27
C ILE A 442 -9.81 22.40 2.86
N LYS A 443 -8.52 22.64 2.62
CA LYS A 443 -7.81 23.84 3.07
C LYS A 443 -8.41 25.12 2.48
N GLU A 444 -8.71 25.12 1.19
CA GLU A 444 -9.36 26.25 0.51
C GLU A 444 -10.78 26.50 1.04
N ALA A 445 -11.55 25.45 1.32
CA ALA A 445 -12.87 25.58 1.94
C ALA A 445 -12.77 26.14 3.36
N SER A 446 -11.85 25.62 4.19
CA SER A 446 -11.66 26.07 5.57
C SER A 446 -11.19 27.52 5.66
N THR A 447 -10.34 27.98 4.75
CA THR A 447 -9.89 29.39 4.72
C THR A 447 -11.02 30.37 4.39
N ARG A 448 -12.03 29.94 3.62
CA ARG A 448 -13.22 30.76 3.34
C ARG A 448 -14.17 30.84 4.54
N THR A 449 -14.26 29.78 5.34
CA THR A 449 -15.22 29.67 6.46
C THR A 449 -14.64 30.14 7.81
N ALA A 450 -13.31 30.27 7.93
CA ALA A 450 -12.61 30.68 9.15
C ALA A 450 -12.98 32.08 9.67
N ALA A 451 -13.76 32.87 8.93
CA ALA A 451 -14.24 34.18 9.36
C ALA A 451 -15.45 34.12 10.33
N GLU A 452 -16.09 32.95 10.55
CA GLU A 452 -17.43 32.91 11.19
C GLU A 452 -17.61 31.95 12.39
N SER A 453 -16.63 31.17 12.85
CA SER A 453 -16.88 30.19 13.92
C SER A 453 -15.73 30.01 14.94
N GLU A 454 -15.86 30.65 16.11
CA GLU A 454 -14.99 30.46 17.30
C GLU A 454 -15.66 29.63 18.42
N LYS A 455 -16.81 28.97 18.18
CA LYS A 455 -17.64 28.38 19.26
C LYS A 455 -17.75 26.84 19.30
N GLY A 456 -16.98 26.10 18.51
CA GLY A 456 -17.12 24.63 18.37
C GLY A 456 -16.07 23.73 19.05
N ASP A 457 -15.10 24.29 19.78
CA ASP A 457 -13.85 23.57 20.11
C ASP A 457 -13.94 22.46 21.18
N GLU A 458 -15.03 22.37 21.95
CA GLU A 458 -15.13 21.44 23.09
C GLU A 458 -15.51 20.00 22.71
N GLU A 459 -16.24 19.78 21.61
CA GLU A 459 -16.71 18.43 21.21
C GLU A 459 -15.83 17.76 20.15
N SER A 460 -14.97 18.53 19.48
CA SER A 460 -14.04 18.05 18.46
C SER A 460 -12.85 17.30 19.07
N ILE A 461 -12.48 16.16 18.49
CA ILE A 461 -11.25 15.42 18.81
C ILE A 461 -10.00 16.17 18.27
N GLY A 462 -10.17 17.17 17.41
CA GLY A 462 -9.09 17.98 16.86
C GLY A 462 -8.23 17.17 15.88
N THR A 463 -8.89 16.47 14.96
CA THR A 463 -8.27 15.73 13.87
C THR A 463 -7.62 16.70 12.90
N GLN A 464 -6.34 16.51 12.60
CA GLN A 464 -5.62 17.36 11.65
C GLN A 464 -4.83 16.51 10.67
N ILE A 465 -4.57 17.07 9.50
CA ILE A 465 -3.59 16.50 8.56
C ILE A 465 -2.47 17.49 8.31
N THR A 466 -1.25 16.96 8.32
CA THR A 466 -0.02 17.64 7.94
C THR A 466 0.55 16.94 6.71
N TRP A 467 0.78 17.67 5.61
CA TRP A 467 1.22 17.04 4.36
C TRP A 467 2.21 17.86 3.54
N ALA A 468 2.97 17.16 2.70
CA ALA A 468 3.79 17.70 1.62
C ALA A 468 3.80 16.68 0.48
N TYR A 469 3.55 17.12 -0.74
CA TYR A 469 3.53 16.28 -1.93
C TYR A 469 4.19 17.01 -3.10
N VAL A 470 5.20 16.39 -3.68
CA VAL A 470 6.01 16.97 -4.77
C VAL A 470 6.24 15.88 -5.81
N VAL A 471 5.97 16.21 -7.07
CA VAL A 471 6.21 15.32 -8.21
C VAL A 471 7.39 15.90 -8.99
N ASP A 472 8.42 15.09 -9.22
CA ASP A 472 9.60 15.49 -9.98
C ASP A 472 9.23 15.48 -11.47
N ASN A 473 9.17 16.67 -12.07
CA ASN A 473 9.01 16.79 -13.52
C ASN A 473 10.38 16.57 -14.17
N ASP A 474 10.52 15.57 -15.04
CA ASP A 474 11.74 15.21 -15.79
C ASP A 474 12.26 16.32 -16.74
N SER A 475 11.62 17.49 -16.75
CA SER A 475 11.83 18.54 -17.76
C SER A 475 13.09 19.38 -17.57
N GLU A 476 13.69 19.43 -16.37
CA GLU A 476 14.94 20.18 -16.15
C GLU A 476 15.94 19.42 -15.25
N PRO A 477 16.94 18.73 -15.84
CA PRO A 477 17.95 17.98 -15.08
C PRO A 477 18.94 18.85 -14.27
N ASN A 478 18.72 20.17 -14.18
CA ASN A 478 19.63 21.12 -13.54
C ASN A 478 19.01 21.88 -12.34
N GLN A 479 17.77 21.59 -11.95
CA GLN A 479 17.22 22.13 -10.70
C GLN A 479 17.23 21.05 -9.61
N GLU A 480 18.18 21.17 -8.69
CA GLU A 480 18.33 20.40 -7.43
C GLU A 480 17.15 20.62 -6.44
N SER A 481 15.92 20.80 -6.93
CA SER A 481 14.78 21.31 -6.17
C SER A 481 13.99 20.23 -5.41
N SER A 482 14.18 18.93 -5.65
CA SER A 482 13.18 17.93 -5.26
C SER A 482 13.15 17.48 -3.79
N SER A 483 14.23 17.63 -3.02
CA SER A 483 14.28 17.11 -1.63
C SER A 483 14.00 18.17 -0.55
N VAL A 484 13.96 19.45 -0.92
CA VAL A 484 13.88 20.58 0.00
C VAL A 484 12.43 20.97 0.30
N ASP A 485 11.52 20.73 -0.64
CA ASP A 485 10.12 21.14 -0.55
C ASP A 485 9.28 20.28 0.42
N LEU A 486 9.75 19.08 0.78
CA LEU A 486 9.16 18.28 1.87
C LEU A 486 9.16 18.96 3.24
N LEU A 487 9.97 20.01 3.38
CA LEU A 487 10.14 20.71 4.65
C LEU A 487 9.12 21.83 4.84
N VAL A 488 8.40 22.23 3.78
CA VAL A 488 7.19 23.06 3.87
C VAL A 488 5.98 22.16 3.93
N GLN A 489 5.77 21.55 5.09
CA GLN A 489 4.52 20.87 5.35
C GLN A 489 3.42 21.89 5.56
N GLU A 490 2.35 21.70 4.81
CA GLU A 490 1.10 22.37 5.05
C GLU A 490 0.32 21.63 6.13
N ARG A 491 -0.58 22.35 6.80
CA ARG A 491 -1.47 21.79 7.81
C ARG A 491 -2.88 22.32 7.62
N VAL A 492 -3.86 21.46 7.86
CA VAL A 492 -5.26 21.84 7.95
C VAL A 492 -5.94 21.04 9.06
N GLN A 493 -6.79 21.71 9.84
CA GLN A 493 -7.69 21.07 10.79
C GLN A 493 -8.89 20.50 10.04
N LEU A 494 -9.21 19.23 10.30
CA LEU A 494 -10.37 18.55 9.73
C LEU A 494 -11.53 18.71 10.70
N GLY A 495 -12.18 19.88 10.67
CA GLY A 495 -13.24 20.24 11.64
C GLY A 495 -14.54 19.44 11.52
N SER A 496 -14.62 18.46 10.62
CA SER A 496 -15.77 17.57 10.46
C SER A 496 -15.32 16.14 10.24
N MET A 497 -16.14 15.18 10.68
CA MET A 497 -15.88 13.77 10.40
C MET A 497 -15.97 13.47 8.90
N SER A 498 -16.80 14.23 8.17
CA SER A 498 -16.86 14.11 6.72
C SER A 498 -15.52 14.45 6.03
N ASN A 499 -14.83 15.49 6.50
CA ASN A 499 -13.49 15.84 6.03
C ASN A 499 -12.46 14.79 6.46
N ALA A 500 -12.57 14.24 7.68
CA ALA A 500 -11.71 13.16 8.14
C ALA A 500 -11.84 11.89 7.29
N ILE A 501 -13.06 11.44 6.99
CA ILE A 501 -13.32 10.28 6.09
C ILE A 501 -12.76 10.56 4.70
N SER A 502 -12.95 11.78 4.19
CA SER A 502 -12.42 12.21 2.90
C SER A 502 -10.91 12.02 2.79
N VAL A 503 -10.20 12.20 3.90
CA VAL A 503 -8.74 12.05 3.97
C VAL A 503 -8.32 10.60 4.28
N ILE A 504 -8.99 9.93 5.22
CA ILE A 504 -8.62 8.59 5.69
C ILE A 504 -8.66 7.57 4.56
N VAL A 505 -9.74 7.55 3.76
CA VAL A 505 -9.93 6.51 2.73
C VAL A 505 -8.81 6.53 1.66
N PRO A 506 -8.51 7.65 0.97
CA PRO A 506 -7.41 7.68 0.01
C PRO A 506 -6.03 7.46 0.67
N LEU A 507 -5.83 7.91 1.91
CA LEU A 507 -4.61 7.62 2.66
C LEU A 507 -4.43 6.12 2.91
N LEU A 508 -5.49 5.38 3.25
CA LEU A 508 -5.44 3.93 3.40
C LEU A 508 -5.17 3.22 2.07
N PHE A 509 -5.73 3.69 0.96
CA PHE A 509 -5.41 3.17 -0.37
C PHE A 509 -3.94 3.35 -0.76
N ALA A 510 -3.25 4.34 -0.18
CA ALA A 510 -1.80 4.50 -0.33
C ALA A 510 -0.98 3.54 0.55
N SER A 511 -1.60 2.67 1.36
CA SER A 511 -0.87 1.72 2.21
C SER A 511 -0.23 0.60 1.37
N PRO A 512 1.00 0.15 1.71
CA PRO A 512 1.73 -0.88 0.96
C PRO A 512 0.92 -2.16 0.73
N LYS A 513 0.13 -2.60 1.73
CA LYS A 513 -0.69 -3.82 1.58
C LYS A 513 -1.76 -3.64 0.52
N LEU A 514 -2.51 -2.53 0.54
CA LEU A 514 -3.59 -2.30 -0.43
C LEU A 514 -3.04 -2.07 -1.83
N VAL A 515 -1.93 -1.32 -1.93
CA VAL A 515 -1.20 -1.13 -3.18
C VAL A 515 -0.77 -2.48 -3.76
N GLY A 516 -0.19 -3.37 -2.95
CA GLY A 516 0.18 -4.71 -3.38
C GLY A 516 -1.02 -5.54 -3.87
N HIS A 517 -2.17 -5.49 -3.18
CA HIS A 517 -3.37 -6.22 -3.62
C HIS A 517 -3.92 -5.68 -4.95
N MET A 518 -3.94 -4.36 -5.14
CA MET A 518 -4.37 -3.75 -6.40
C MET A 518 -3.43 -4.12 -7.55
N ASP A 519 -2.12 -4.10 -7.31
CA ASP A 519 -1.12 -4.44 -8.31
C ASP A 519 -1.19 -5.93 -8.71
N THR A 520 -1.24 -6.85 -7.74
CA THR A 520 -1.45 -8.29 -8.02
C THR A 520 -2.74 -8.52 -8.80
N MET A 521 -3.83 -7.83 -8.46
CA MET A 521 -5.08 -7.91 -9.22
C MET A 521 -4.89 -7.45 -10.68
N LEU A 522 -4.21 -6.32 -10.90
CA LEU A 522 -3.97 -5.78 -12.24
C LEU A 522 -3.03 -6.68 -13.04
N GLU A 523 -1.97 -7.23 -12.43
CA GLU A 523 -1.08 -8.21 -13.04
C GLU A 523 -1.83 -9.47 -13.47
N ASP A 524 -2.68 -10.02 -12.59
CA ASP A 524 -3.52 -11.18 -12.90
C ASP A 524 -4.51 -10.90 -14.05
N ILE A 525 -5.13 -9.71 -14.05
CA ILE A 525 -6.00 -9.26 -15.14
C ILE A 525 -5.21 -9.19 -16.44
N VAL A 526 -4.03 -8.57 -16.44
CA VAL A 526 -3.20 -8.39 -17.64
C VAL A 526 -2.69 -9.73 -18.16
N ALA A 527 -2.17 -10.60 -17.29
CA ALA A 527 -1.66 -11.92 -17.66
C ALA A 527 -2.74 -12.78 -18.32
N ARG A 528 -3.98 -12.70 -17.82
CA ARG A 528 -5.12 -13.48 -18.34
C ARG A 528 -5.84 -12.80 -19.51
N ALA A 529 -5.81 -11.47 -19.59
CA ALA A 529 -6.29 -10.72 -20.75
C ALA A 529 -5.41 -10.97 -21.99
N HIS A 530 -4.08 -11.05 -21.83
CA HIS A 530 -3.16 -11.45 -22.91
C HIS A 530 -3.46 -12.86 -23.45
N TYR A 531 -3.95 -13.77 -22.61
CA TYR A 531 -4.38 -15.10 -23.06
C TYR A 531 -5.66 -15.03 -23.92
N LEU A 532 -6.50 -14.01 -23.73
CA LEU A 532 -7.74 -13.79 -24.46
C LEU A 532 -7.53 -12.99 -25.77
N GLU A 533 -6.49 -12.15 -25.84
CA GLU A 533 -6.21 -11.23 -26.94
C GLU A 533 -5.10 -11.71 -27.91
N LEU A 534 -4.98 -13.02 -28.12
CA LEU A 534 -4.03 -13.69 -29.04
C LEU A 534 -4.10 -13.25 -30.54
N GLN A 535 -4.77 -12.15 -30.88
CA GLN A 535 -4.88 -11.62 -32.25
C GLN A 535 -4.45 -10.16 -32.46
N GLN A 536 -4.05 -9.40 -31.43
CA GLN A 536 -3.40 -8.11 -31.66
C GLN A 536 -1.88 -8.29 -31.51
N GLY A 537 -1.12 -7.96 -32.57
CA GLY A 537 0.27 -8.34 -32.75
C GLY A 537 1.24 -7.95 -31.61
N PRO A 538 2.49 -8.44 -31.66
CA PRO A 538 3.46 -8.43 -30.56
C PRO A 538 4.04 -7.04 -30.21
N ASP A 539 3.43 -5.94 -30.68
CA ASP A 539 4.02 -4.59 -30.60
C ASP A 539 3.51 -3.73 -29.45
N ARG A 540 2.54 -4.17 -28.64
CA ARG A 540 2.29 -3.53 -27.33
C ARG A 540 3.29 -4.04 -26.31
N LYS A 541 4.54 -3.58 -26.44
CA LYS A 541 5.40 -3.45 -25.26
C LYS A 541 4.61 -2.63 -24.26
N HIS A 542 4.27 -3.24 -23.13
CA HIS A 542 3.81 -2.51 -21.95
C HIS A 542 4.81 -1.39 -21.72
N THR A 543 4.47 -0.18 -22.15
CA THR A 543 5.15 1.02 -21.73
C THR A 543 4.77 1.14 -20.28
N SER A 544 5.55 0.53 -19.39
CA SER A 544 5.60 0.99 -18.02
C SER A 544 5.73 2.50 -18.13
N SER A 545 4.70 3.24 -17.70
CA SER A 545 4.75 4.69 -17.69
C SER A 545 6.11 5.08 -17.09
N PRO A 546 6.83 6.04 -17.70
CA PRO A 546 8.11 6.47 -17.17
C PRO A 546 7.92 6.74 -15.69
N SER A 547 8.75 6.14 -14.84
CA SER A 547 8.53 6.25 -13.40
C SER A 547 8.73 7.71 -13.00
N THR A 548 7.64 8.43 -12.80
CA THR A 548 7.72 9.77 -12.28
C THR A 548 8.19 9.67 -10.84
N ARG A 549 9.38 10.19 -10.56
CA ARG A 549 9.85 10.29 -9.19
C ARG A 549 8.95 11.28 -8.47
N TYR A 550 8.61 10.96 -7.24
CA TYR A 550 7.78 11.81 -6.40
C TYR A 550 8.15 11.59 -4.95
N THR A 551 7.87 12.61 -4.15
CA THR A 551 8.11 12.61 -2.72
C THR A 551 6.81 12.99 -2.02
N ALA A 552 6.40 12.19 -1.04
CA ALA A 552 5.14 12.35 -0.34
C ALA A 552 5.36 12.23 1.16
N SER A 553 4.68 13.06 1.94
CA SER A 553 4.61 12.92 3.39
C SER A 553 3.22 13.36 3.81
N PHE A 554 2.43 12.43 4.34
CA PHE A 554 1.09 12.68 4.87
C PHE A 554 1.02 12.13 6.28
N CYS A 555 0.55 12.94 7.22
CA CYS A 555 0.40 12.57 8.61
C CYS A 555 -0.96 13.07 9.11
N LEU A 556 -1.87 12.14 9.38
CA LEU A 556 -3.16 12.39 10.01
C LEU A 556 -3.07 12.01 11.49
N ASP A 557 -3.34 12.93 12.40
CA ASP A 557 -3.29 12.66 13.83
C ASP A 557 -4.39 13.39 14.62
N THR A 558 -4.71 12.86 15.81
CA THR A 558 -5.70 13.44 16.72
C THR A 558 -5.05 14.23 17.86
N ARG A 559 -5.80 15.16 18.49
CA ARG A 559 -5.31 15.99 19.59
C ARG A 559 -4.82 15.16 20.77
N GLU A 560 -5.55 14.10 21.12
CA GLU A 560 -5.20 13.18 22.19
C GLU A 560 -3.87 12.48 21.90
N HIS A 561 -3.69 11.94 20.70
CA HIS A 561 -2.46 11.27 20.30
C HIS A 561 -1.25 12.22 20.35
N ARG A 562 -1.42 13.46 19.87
CA ARG A 562 -0.38 14.50 19.96
C ARG A 562 0.01 14.79 21.41
N ALA A 563 -0.95 14.88 22.31
CA ALA A 563 -0.69 15.12 23.73
C ALA A 563 0.10 13.96 24.37
N VAL A 564 -0.18 12.71 23.97
CA VAL A 564 0.59 11.53 24.40
C VAL A 564 2.01 11.59 23.86
N GLN A 565 2.19 11.83 22.56
CA GLN A 565 3.52 11.93 21.94
C GLN A 565 4.37 13.06 22.52
N ALA A 566 3.75 14.17 22.92
CA ALA A 566 4.45 15.29 23.57
C ALA A 566 4.98 14.93 24.98
N ARG A 567 4.39 13.94 25.65
CA ARG A 567 4.83 13.45 26.97
C ARG A 567 5.90 12.35 26.87
N CYS A 568 6.04 11.72 25.71
CA CYS A 568 7.05 10.70 25.48
C CYS A 568 8.47 11.30 25.59
N GLY A 569 9.29 10.66 26.42
CA GLY A 569 10.67 11.03 26.65
C GLY A 569 11.56 10.78 25.44
N GLU A 570 12.81 11.21 25.57
CA GLU A 570 13.81 11.13 24.51
C GLU A 570 14.18 9.69 24.08
N LYS A 571 13.94 8.73 24.97
CA LYS A 571 14.26 7.30 24.79
C LYS A 571 13.03 6.46 24.43
N ASP A 572 11.84 7.06 24.41
CA ASP A 572 10.60 6.34 24.13
C ASP A 572 10.42 6.18 22.61
N SER A 573 9.72 5.12 22.21
CA SER A 573 9.34 4.90 20.81
C SER A 573 8.41 6.02 20.36
N LYS A 574 8.86 6.84 19.41
CA LYS A 574 8.03 7.87 18.78
C LYS A 574 7.34 7.33 17.55
N SER A 575 6.18 7.88 17.26
CA SER A 575 5.43 7.63 16.03
C SER A 575 6.23 7.99 14.76
N LEU A 576 5.86 7.45 13.60
CA LEU A 576 6.55 7.61 12.32
C LEU A 576 6.73 9.08 11.92
N SER A 577 5.73 9.94 12.16
CA SER A 577 5.86 11.39 11.92
C SER A 577 7.00 12.05 12.70
N ASN A 578 7.31 11.49 13.88
CA ASN A 578 8.32 11.94 14.82
C ASN A 578 9.56 11.02 14.86
N SER A 579 9.64 10.03 13.97
CA SER A 579 10.68 9.00 13.95
C SER A 579 11.92 9.45 13.18
N LEU A 580 13.06 8.88 13.56
CA LEU A 580 14.35 9.04 12.87
C LEU A 580 14.33 8.49 11.44
N ILE A 581 13.39 7.60 11.11
CA ILE A 581 13.24 6.99 9.78
C ILE A 581 12.83 8.02 8.72
N ARG A 582 12.32 9.19 9.12
CA ARG A 582 12.03 10.28 8.20
C ARG A 582 13.34 10.74 7.55
N ARG A 583 13.40 10.83 6.21
CA ARG A 583 14.64 11.17 5.46
C ARG A 583 15.37 12.40 5.99
N ASN A 584 14.67 13.38 6.55
CA ASN A 584 15.27 14.58 7.16
C ASN A 584 15.98 14.28 8.50
N GLY A 585 15.43 13.36 9.31
CA GLY A 585 16.03 12.83 10.54
C GLY A 585 17.09 11.76 10.30
N LEU A 586 17.02 11.09 9.12
CA LEU A 586 18.20 10.62 8.41
C LEU A 586 19.01 11.86 8.02
N LEU A 587 19.25 12.26 6.77
CA LEU A 587 20.13 13.36 6.32
C LEU A 587 20.71 14.47 7.27
N SER A 588 20.10 14.90 8.38
CA SER A 588 20.66 15.69 9.50
C SER A 588 21.95 15.18 10.21
N GLY A 589 22.35 13.91 10.04
CA GLY A 589 23.69 13.40 10.42
C GLY A 589 23.94 13.25 11.93
N ARG A 590 25.22 13.14 12.36
CA ARG A 590 25.64 12.96 13.78
C ARG A 590 25.13 14.02 14.77
N GLY A 591 24.49 15.08 14.29
CA GLY A 591 23.73 16.04 15.09
C GLY A 591 22.45 15.47 15.72
N ILE A 592 22.10 14.19 15.51
CA ILE A 592 20.94 13.50 16.14
C ILE A 592 20.89 13.63 17.67
N THR A 593 22.02 13.89 18.35
CA THR A 593 22.04 14.15 19.80
C THR A 593 21.88 15.63 20.17
N GLN A 594 22.00 16.56 19.23
CA GLN A 594 21.99 18.01 19.48
C GLN A 594 20.88 18.77 18.76
N ILE A 595 20.37 18.28 17.63
CA ILE A 595 19.10 18.74 17.07
C ILE A 595 18.06 18.19 18.03
N GLY A 596 17.59 19.03 18.94
CA GLY A 596 16.64 18.66 19.97
C GLY A 596 15.54 17.79 19.37
N ARG A 597 15.34 16.61 19.96
CA ARG A 597 14.26 15.65 19.68
C ARG A 597 12.86 16.20 20.02
N VAL A 598 12.70 17.51 19.92
CA VAL A 598 11.63 18.31 20.48
C VAL A 598 11.16 19.28 19.40
N ASN A 599 9.96 19.01 18.87
CA ASN A 599 9.10 19.93 18.12
C ASN A 599 9.42 20.26 16.65
N THR A 600 10.20 19.46 15.94
CA THR A 600 10.35 19.65 14.49
C THR A 600 9.04 19.35 13.74
N PHE A 601 8.38 20.45 13.34
CA PHE A 601 7.40 20.61 12.26
C PHE A 601 5.90 20.58 12.60
N ALA A 602 5.48 20.28 13.83
CA ALA A 602 4.06 20.11 14.17
C ALA A 602 3.55 20.96 15.36
N GLY A 603 4.24 22.02 15.77
CA GLY A 603 3.74 22.93 16.80
C GLY A 603 2.46 23.66 16.36
N ASP A 604 1.52 23.86 17.28
CA ASP A 604 0.40 24.79 17.10
C ASP A 604 0.95 26.23 17.14
N TRP A 605 0.95 26.91 15.99
CA TRP A 605 1.54 28.26 15.83
C TRP A 605 0.49 29.37 15.92
N SER A 606 -0.77 29.02 16.14
CA SER A 606 -1.93 29.93 16.05
C SER A 606 -2.02 30.94 17.21
N GLY A 607 -1.04 30.99 18.12
CA GLY A 607 -1.02 31.95 19.24
C GLY A 607 0.37 32.35 19.77
N ARG A 608 1.46 32.20 18.99
CA ARG A 608 2.82 32.60 19.43
C ARG A 608 3.21 34.01 18.97
N ASP A 609 3.95 34.72 19.83
CA ASP A 609 4.52 36.04 19.55
C ASP A 609 5.39 36.03 18.27
N SER A 610 5.38 37.15 17.54
CA SER A 610 6.08 37.34 16.26
C SER A 610 7.60 37.05 16.35
N GLU A 611 8.19 37.19 17.54
CA GLU A 611 9.62 36.95 17.78
C GLU A 611 9.97 35.45 17.87
N GLU A 612 9.08 34.62 18.43
CA GLU A 612 9.25 33.17 18.48
C GLU A 612 9.06 32.52 17.10
N GLN A 613 8.15 33.07 16.29
CA GLN A 613 7.99 32.66 14.90
C GLN A 613 9.25 32.94 14.08
N ARG A 614 9.93 34.08 14.31
CA ARG A 614 11.18 34.42 13.61
C ARG A 614 12.32 33.50 14.01
N ARG A 615 12.48 33.21 15.31
CA ARG A 615 13.51 32.25 15.79
C ARG A 615 13.29 30.84 15.24
N ALA A 616 12.04 30.37 15.24
CA ALA A 616 11.70 29.07 14.67
C ALA A 616 11.96 29.01 13.15
N ALA A 617 11.71 30.10 12.42
CA ALA A 617 12.02 30.20 11.00
C ALA A 617 13.55 30.19 10.74
N GLU A 618 14.33 30.88 11.56
CA GLU A 618 15.80 30.90 11.51
C GLU A 618 16.39 29.51 11.83
N GLU A 619 15.91 28.83 12.88
CA GLU A 619 16.28 27.45 13.22
C GLU A 619 15.93 26.46 12.11
N ARG A 620 14.76 26.60 11.51
CA ARG A 620 14.33 25.81 10.36
C ARG A 620 15.28 26.03 9.18
N GLN A 621 15.64 27.26 8.88
CA GLN A 621 16.55 27.57 7.77
C GLN A 621 17.98 27.04 8.02
N ALA A 622 18.44 27.05 9.27
CA ALA A 622 19.70 26.43 9.66
C ALA A 622 19.66 24.91 9.48
N ALA A 623 18.61 24.23 9.96
CA ALA A 623 18.44 22.79 9.78
C ALA A 623 18.38 22.39 8.29
N LEU A 624 17.71 23.19 7.46
CA LEU A 624 17.65 23.01 6.01
C LEU A 624 19.03 23.08 5.35
N SER A 625 19.84 24.07 5.73
CA SER A 625 21.18 24.23 5.18
C SER A 625 22.09 23.04 5.55
N GLN A 626 21.92 22.48 6.74
CA GLN A 626 22.68 21.31 7.19
C GLN A 626 22.27 20.04 6.44
N ILE A 627 20.96 19.82 6.23
CA ILE A 627 20.45 18.68 5.45
C ILE A 627 20.97 18.73 4.01
N LYS A 628 20.90 19.90 3.36
CA LYS A 628 21.44 20.10 2.00
C LYS A 628 22.93 19.77 1.91
N LYS A 629 23.70 20.26 2.88
CA LYS A 629 25.14 19.98 2.94
C LYS A 629 25.41 18.48 3.07
N HIS A 630 24.72 17.79 3.95
CA HIS A 630 24.89 16.35 4.14
C HIS A 630 24.42 15.53 2.95
N GLN A 631 23.36 15.95 2.24
CA GLN A 631 22.95 15.31 0.99
C GLN A 631 24.04 15.44 -0.07
N ALA A 632 24.61 16.63 -0.26
CA ALA A 632 25.72 16.84 -1.18
C ALA A 632 26.98 16.04 -0.79
N GLU A 633 27.27 15.90 0.51
CA GLU A 633 28.33 15.03 1.03
C GLU A 633 28.07 13.55 0.71
N LEU A 634 26.83 13.08 0.85
CA LEU A 634 26.42 11.72 0.53
C LEU A 634 26.52 11.44 -0.98
N GLU A 635 26.10 12.36 -1.82
CA GLU A 635 26.18 12.24 -3.28
C GLU A 635 27.64 12.27 -3.78
N ALA A 636 28.47 13.15 -3.21
CA ALA A 636 29.89 13.17 -3.48
C ALA A 636 30.56 11.85 -3.06
N ALA A 637 30.23 11.35 -1.87
CA ALA A 637 30.67 10.06 -1.37
C ALA A 637 30.20 8.90 -2.29
N SER A 638 28.94 8.91 -2.74
CA SER A 638 28.38 7.95 -3.71
C SER A 638 29.21 7.88 -4.97
N LYS A 639 29.53 9.04 -5.55
CA LYS A 639 30.29 9.14 -6.80
C LYS A 639 31.70 8.56 -6.65
N ILE A 640 32.34 8.76 -5.49
CA ILE A 640 33.65 8.18 -5.19
C ILE A 640 33.52 6.67 -5.00
N MET A 641 32.54 6.21 -4.21
CA MET A 641 32.36 4.79 -3.89
C MET A 641 31.99 3.94 -5.10
N LYS A 642 31.27 4.50 -6.08
CA LYS A 642 31.01 3.84 -7.38
C LYS A 642 32.27 3.48 -8.17
N THR A 643 33.42 4.05 -7.84
CA THR A 643 34.71 3.69 -8.46
C THR A 643 35.40 2.50 -7.78
N TRP A 644 34.90 2.05 -6.63
CA TRP A 644 35.46 0.95 -5.87
C TRP A 644 35.15 -0.38 -6.54
N VAL A 645 36.13 -1.28 -6.50
CA VAL A 645 35.97 -2.67 -6.98
C VAL A 645 35.93 -3.57 -5.77
N LEU A 646 34.81 -4.26 -5.56
CA LEU A 646 34.61 -5.18 -4.45
C LEU A 646 35.13 -6.58 -4.84
N GLU A 647 36.17 -7.04 -4.17
CA GLU A 647 36.72 -8.41 -4.30
C GLU A 647 36.23 -9.27 -3.12
N GLU A 648 36.37 -10.59 -3.21
CA GLU A 648 35.89 -11.53 -2.17
C GLU A 648 36.45 -11.23 -0.78
N LYS A 649 37.72 -10.81 -0.71
CA LYS A 649 38.47 -10.60 0.55
C LYS A 649 38.77 -9.14 0.87
N GLY A 650 38.34 -8.20 0.04
CA GLY A 650 38.67 -6.79 0.25
C GLY A 650 38.12 -5.82 -0.78
N VAL A 651 38.36 -4.54 -0.54
CA VAL A 651 37.86 -3.43 -1.36
C VAL A 651 39.03 -2.75 -2.05
N MET A 652 39.05 -2.77 -3.38
CA MET A 652 40.07 -2.11 -4.20
C MET A 652 39.66 -0.68 -4.52
N VAL A 653 40.50 0.29 -4.13
CA VAL A 653 40.26 1.72 -4.35
C VAL A 653 41.37 2.37 -5.17
N GLN A 654 40.99 3.31 -6.05
CA GLN A 654 41.93 4.12 -6.82
C GLN A 654 42.34 5.38 -6.04
N CYS A 655 43.53 5.37 -5.43
CA CYS A 655 44.03 6.49 -4.62
C CYS A 655 45.40 6.97 -5.12
N LYS A 656 45.44 7.64 -6.28
CA LYS A 656 46.68 8.16 -6.88
C LYS A 656 47.42 9.15 -5.99
N VAL A 657 46.69 10.03 -5.28
CA VAL A 657 47.28 11.02 -4.37
C VAL A 657 47.96 10.34 -3.19
N TYR A 658 47.31 9.33 -2.60
CA TYR A 658 47.89 8.56 -1.50
C TYR A 658 49.16 7.85 -1.96
N VAL A 659 49.10 7.10 -3.07
CA VAL A 659 50.26 6.40 -3.63
C VAL A 659 51.41 7.38 -3.93
N LEU A 660 51.11 8.52 -4.55
CA LEU A 660 52.11 9.54 -4.85
C LEU A 660 52.71 10.17 -3.59
N SER A 661 51.91 10.38 -2.54
CA SER A 661 52.40 10.90 -1.25
C SER A 661 53.33 9.92 -0.54
N VAL A 662 53.00 8.61 -0.59
CA VAL A 662 53.85 7.55 -0.03
C VAL A 662 55.13 7.45 -0.84
N MET A 663 55.05 7.45 -2.18
CA MET A 663 56.23 7.43 -3.06
C MET A 663 57.11 8.67 -2.86
N ALA A 664 56.53 9.85 -2.65
CA ALA A 664 57.25 11.07 -2.37
C ALA A 664 57.93 11.02 -0.99
N ALA A 665 57.24 10.54 0.05
CA ALA A 665 57.82 10.33 1.37
C ALA A 665 58.98 9.32 1.32
N CYS A 666 58.81 8.23 0.59
CA CYS A 666 59.87 7.27 0.33
C CYS A 666 61.07 7.91 -0.39
N ALA A 667 60.82 8.70 -1.44
CA ALA A 667 61.87 9.39 -2.18
C ALA A 667 62.63 10.39 -1.31
N LEU A 668 61.93 11.14 -0.45
CA LEU A 668 62.53 12.06 0.52
C LEU A 668 63.38 11.32 1.56
N LEU A 669 62.93 10.16 2.03
CA LEU A 669 63.70 9.35 2.99
C LEU A 669 64.95 8.74 2.35
N ILE A 670 64.86 8.26 1.10
CA ILE A 670 66.02 7.77 0.35
C ILE A 670 67.00 8.93 0.11
N ALA A 671 66.51 10.06 -0.40
CA ALA A 671 67.35 11.24 -0.65
C ALA A 671 67.99 11.76 0.64
N GLY A 672 67.24 11.78 1.76
CA GLY A 672 67.74 12.16 3.08
C GLY A 672 68.79 11.19 3.61
N GLY A 673 68.56 9.88 3.48
CA GLY A 673 69.53 8.86 3.87
C GLY A 673 70.84 8.95 3.08
N ILE A 674 70.74 9.16 1.77
CA ILE A 674 71.90 9.39 0.89
C ILE A 674 72.63 10.70 1.27
N ALA A 675 71.89 11.79 1.48
CA ALA A 675 72.48 13.07 1.86
C ALA A 675 73.22 12.99 3.21
N VAL A 676 72.65 12.33 4.22
CA VAL A 676 73.32 12.08 5.51
C VAL A 676 74.57 11.23 5.31
N GLY A 677 74.50 10.16 4.51
CA GLY A 677 75.65 9.30 4.21
C GLY A 677 76.80 10.02 3.49
N ILE A 678 76.52 11.04 2.68
CA ILE A 678 77.54 11.83 1.97
C ILE A 678 78.09 12.98 2.84
N THR A 679 77.25 13.62 3.65
CA THR A 679 77.63 14.80 4.45
C THR A 679 78.34 14.46 5.75
N VAL A 680 78.06 13.31 6.37
CA VAL A 680 78.69 12.86 7.62
C VAL A 680 79.93 12.02 7.28
N GLY A 681 81.05 12.71 6.99
CA GLY A 681 82.31 12.09 6.56
C GLY A 681 83.07 11.31 7.66
N GLU A 682 82.67 11.43 8.93
CA GLU A 682 83.21 10.63 10.02
C GLU A 682 82.26 9.47 10.34
N ARG A 683 82.72 8.24 10.09
CA ARG A 683 81.98 7.02 10.38
C ARG A 683 81.60 7.00 11.86
N ILE A 684 80.31 7.09 12.17
CA ILE A 684 79.79 6.77 13.49
C ILE A 684 80.15 5.29 13.74
N ASN A 685 81.05 5.03 14.68
CA ASN A 685 81.52 3.67 14.95
C ASN A 685 80.35 2.77 15.37
N GLY A 686 80.03 1.80 14.52
CA GLY A 686 79.02 0.77 14.79
C GLY A 686 77.68 0.92 14.06
N VAL A 687 77.45 1.98 13.26
CA VAL A 687 76.20 2.14 12.51
C VAL A 687 76.47 2.51 11.06
N ASP A 688 76.01 1.69 10.12
CA ASP A 688 76.09 1.95 8.68
C ASP A 688 74.92 2.87 8.24
N PRO A 689 75.19 4.09 7.74
CA PRO A 689 74.15 5.01 7.23
C PRO A 689 73.28 4.41 6.12
N PHE A 690 73.83 3.49 5.31
CA PHE A 690 73.10 2.83 4.25
C PHE A 690 72.13 1.77 4.79
N ASN A 691 72.48 1.12 5.91
CA ASN A 691 71.54 0.23 6.61
C ASN A 691 70.38 1.01 7.20
N ILE A 692 70.60 2.20 7.79
CA ILE A 692 69.50 3.06 8.27
C ILE A 692 68.53 3.38 7.13
N THR A 693 69.05 3.74 5.95
CA THR A 693 68.22 4.03 4.77
C THR A 693 67.41 2.81 4.32
N THR A 694 68.03 1.62 4.36
CA THR A 694 67.37 0.34 4.05
C THR A 694 66.29 -0.02 5.07
N TYR A 695 66.56 0.17 6.36
CA TYR A 695 65.58 -0.05 7.43
C TYR A 695 64.42 0.96 7.38
N CYS A 696 64.70 2.24 7.09
CA CYS A 696 63.66 3.26 6.88
C CYS A 696 62.78 2.93 5.68
N TRP A 697 63.37 2.50 4.55
CA TRP A 697 62.60 2.04 3.40
C TRP A 697 61.75 0.81 3.72
N VAL A 698 62.27 -0.19 4.43
CA VAL A 698 61.51 -1.38 4.84
C VAL A 698 60.38 -1.02 5.83
N LEU A 699 60.61 -0.08 6.75
CA LEU A 699 59.58 0.42 7.66
C LEU A 699 58.49 1.23 6.96
N VAL A 700 58.82 1.94 5.87
CA VAL A 700 57.85 2.70 5.07
C VAL A 700 57.13 1.81 4.05
N ALA A 701 57.82 0.84 3.46
CA ALA A 701 57.23 -0.22 2.65
C ALA A 701 56.30 -1.12 3.48
N LYS A 702 56.58 -1.26 4.78
CA LYS A 702 55.70 -1.84 5.81
C LYS A 702 54.94 -0.75 6.58
N SER A 703 54.64 0.39 5.95
CA SER A 703 54.01 1.50 6.68
C SER A 703 52.61 1.11 7.15
N VAL A 704 52.47 1.13 8.48
CA VAL A 704 51.35 1.27 9.44
C VAL A 704 49.89 1.08 8.97
N ARG A 705 49.51 1.33 7.71
CA ARG A 705 48.12 1.48 7.28
C ARG A 705 47.54 0.34 6.45
N VAL A 706 48.33 -0.45 5.70
CA VAL A 706 47.81 -1.49 4.79
C VAL A 706 48.64 -2.77 4.92
N HIS A 707 47.98 -3.92 5.13
CA HIS A 707 48.63 -5.14 5.60
C HIS A 707 49.32 -5.99 4.48
N GLU A 708 48.85 -5.91 3.22
CA GLU A 708 49.42 -6.65 2.07
C GLU A 708 49.37 -5.83 0.77
N TRP A 709 50.51 -5.68 0.07
CA TRP A 709 50.63 -4.91 -1.19
C TRP A 709 51.05 -5.79 -2.38
N PRO A 710 50.19 -5.96 -3.40
CA PRO A 710 50.65 -6.31 -4.73
C PRO A 710 51.25 -5.07 -5.42
N TRP A 711 52.57 -5.06 -5.63
CA TRP A 711 53.29 -3.92 -6.24
C TRP A 711 52.73 -3.46 -7.59
N ASN A 712 52.19 -4.39 -8.39
CA ASN A 712 51.56 -4.07 -9.68
C ASN A 712 50.34 -3.16 -9.52
N ASP A 713 49.55 -3.35 -8.46
CA ASP A 713 48.35 -2.55 -8.22
C ASP A 713 48.69 -1.21 -7.59
N PHE A 714 49.62 -1.21 -6.63
CA PHE A 714 50.12 0.00 -6.00
C PHE A 714 50.69 0.99 -7.03
N LEU A 715 51.53 0.53 -7.96
CA LEU A 715 52.09 1.37 -9.02
C LEU A 715 51.05 1.90 -10.01
N ARG A 716 49.91 1.20 -10.17
CA ARG A 716 48.76 1.66 -10.96
C ARG A 716 47.86 2.62 -10.18
N GLY A 717 48.20 2.95 -8.94
CA GLY A 717 47.40 3.81 -8.08
C GLY A 717 46.21 3.09 -7.42
N ARG A 718 46.24 1.76 -7.34
CA ARG A 718 45.19 0.93 -6.74
C ARG A 718 45.68 0.35 -5.40
N VAL A 719 44.83 0.40 -4.39
CA VAL A 719 45.13 -0.13 -3.05
C VAL A 719 43.99 -1.06 -2.64
N LEU A 720 44.32 -2.29 -2.25
CA LEU A 720 43.39 -3.27 -1.69
C LEU A 720 43.31 -3.05 -0.18
N CYS A 721 42.14 -2.66 0.32
CA CYS A 721 41.85 -2.50 1.74
C CYS A 721 41.14 -3.76 2.27
N ARG A 722 41.56 -4.25 3.45
CA ARG A 722 41.01 -5.45 4.12
C ARG A 722 40.19 -5.14 5.37
N SER A 723 40.16 -3.90 5.84
CA SER A 723 39.26 -3.46 6.90
C SER A 723 38.57 -2.13 6.61
N VAL A 724 37.49 -1.83 7.36
CA VAL A 724 36.79 -0.54 7.27
C VAL A 724 37.69 0.60 7.75
N SER A 725 38.44 0.41 8.83
CA SER A 725 39.39 1.42 9.34
C SER A 725 40.48 1.75 8.32
N GLU A 726 41.00 0.74 7.62
CA GLU A 726 41.98 0.87 6.56
C GLU A 726 41.40 1.63 5.37
N LEU A 727 40.22 1.22 4.91
CA LEU A 727 39.48 1.86 3.82
C LEU A 727 39.21 3.35 4.13
N SER A 728 38.75 3.64 5.34
CA SER A 728 38.56 5.01 5.85
C SER A 728 39.86 5.82 5.82
N SER A 729 40.98 5.21 6.25
CA SER A 729 42.28 5.89 6.31
C SER A 729 42.88 6.21 4.92
N VAL A 730 42.65 5.34 3.92
CA VAL A 730 43.20 5.47 2.56
C VAL A 730 42.37 6.41 1.70
N THR A 731 41.05 6.41 1.88
CA THR A 731 40.12 7.21 1.09
C THR A 731 39.79 8.56 1.73
N GLY A 732 40.03 8.70 3.04
CA GLY A 732 39.57 9.84 3.84
C GLY A 732 38.05 9.85 4.08
N MET A 733 37.35 8.77 3.70
CA MET A 733 35.90 8.66 3.85
C MET A 733 35.51 8.21 5.25
N HIS A 734 34.40 8.73 5.74
CA HIS A 734 33.91 8.37 7.07
C HIS A 734 33.50 6.89 7.11
N ALA A 735 34.04 6.13 8.06
CA ALA A 735 33.82 4.67 8.20
C ALA A 735 32.35 4.24 8.11
N GLN A 736 31.42 5.01 8.68
CA GLN A 736 29.98 4.71 8.62
C GLN A 736 29.41 4.79 7.19
N LEU A 737 29.88 5.72 6.36
CA LEU A 737 29.45 5.82 4.96
C LEU A 737 29.99 4.65 4.15
N SER A 738 31.23 4.23 4.41
CA SER A 738 31.81 3.04 3.82
C SER A 738 31.00 1.78 4.17
N ILE A 739 30.63 1.60 5.44
CA ILE A 739 29.79 0.46 5.88
C ILE A 739 28.41 0.51 5.20
N ALA A 740 27.76 1.68 5.15
CA ALA A 740 26.44 1.81 4.51
C ALA A 740 26.49 1.43 3.02
N TYR A 741 27.52 1.86 2.30
CA TYR A 741 27.71 1.49 0.89
C TYR A 741 27.99 -0.01 0.69
N LEU A 742 28.78 -0.61 1.59
CA LEU A 742 29.05 -2.05 1.55
C LEU A 742 27.78 -2.88 1.79
N LEU A 743 26.91 -2.44 2.71
CA LEU A 743 25.61 -3.08 2.94
C LEU A 743 24.70 -2.95 1.71
N GLU A 744 24.66 -1.78 1.07
CA GLU A 744 23.89 -1.57 -0.16
C GLU A 744 24.37 -2.46 -1.31
N CYS A 745 25.68 -2.63 -1.46
CA CYS A 745 26.25 -3.45 -2.52
C CYS A 745 26.20 -4.96 -2.22
N GLU A 746 25.77 -5.39 -1.04
CA GLU A 746 25.90 -6.77 -0.58
C GLU A 746 25.30 -7.78 -1.56
N GLU A 747 24.09 -7.52 -2.09
CA GLU A 747 23.41 -8.44 -3.00
C GLU A 747 24.17 -8.63 -4.32
N THR A 748 24.84 -7.58 -4.80
CA THR A 748 25.57 -7.57 -6.07
C THR A 748 27.05 -7.91 -5.92
N SER A 749 27.60 -7.82 -4.72
CA SER A 749 29.02 -8.05 -4.44
C SER A 749 29.33 -9.50 -4.11
N PHE A 750 30.60 -9.89 -4.23
CA PHE A 750 31.11 -11.19 -3.76
C PHE A 750 31.86 -11.07 -2.42
N LEU A 751 31.79 -9.90 -1.78
CA LEU A 751 32.56 -9.60 -0.57
C LEU A 751 32.09 -10.48 0.60
N GLU A 752 33.00 -11.23 1.20
CA GLU A 752 32.77 -11.90 2.46
C GLU A 752 33.17 -10.97 3.61
N THR A 753 32.38 -10.92 4.68
CA THR A 753 32.68 -10.05 5.83
C THR A 753 33.07 -10.83 7.08
N ARG A 754 33.92 -10.22 7.92
CA ARG A 754 34.36 -10.75 9.22
C ARG A 754 34.51 -9.66 10.27
N GLY A 755 34.84 -10.03 11.51
CA GLY A 755 35.14 -9.07 12.59
C GLY A 755 34.03 -8.92 13.63
N PRO A 756 34.15 -8.03 14.62
CA PRO A 756 33.20 -7.95 15.73
C PRO A 756 31.82 -7.40 15.34
N PHE A 757 31.71 -6.65 14.25
CA PHE A 757 30.50 -5.91 13.90
C PHE A 757 29.83 -6.38 12.58
N HIS A 758 30.25 -7.50 11.99
CA HIS A 758 29.74 -8.00 10.71
C HIS A 758 28.31 -8.60 10.75
N VAL A 759 27.59 -8.50 11.88
CA VAL A 759 26.31 -9.20 12.11
C VAL A 759 25.24 -8.82 11.08
N ALA A 760 25.24 -7.55 10.63
CA ALA A 760 24.26 -7.01 9.69
C ALA A 760 24.43 -7.51 8.24
N PHE A 761 25.57 -8.12 7.92
CA PHE A 761 25.86 -8.68 6.60
C PHE A 761 25.39 -10.15 6.53
N ARG A 762 24.78 -10.53 5.41
CA ARG A 762 24.41 -11.91 5.08
C ARG A 762 25.63 -12.78 4.78
N ARG A 763 26.63 -12.27 4.05
CA ARG A 763 27.81 -13.07 3.63
C ARG A 763 28.97 -12.95 4.61
N LYS A 764 29.35 -14.08 5.22
CA LYS A 764 30.32 -14.15 6.31
C LYS A 764 31.38 -15.21 6.01
N GLY A 765 32.65 -14.89 6.23
CA GLY A 765 33.76 -15.80 5.99
C GLY A 765 34.91 -15.56 6.95
N ASP A 766 35.67 -16.60 7.28
CA ASP A 766 36.79 -16.50 8.24
C ASP A 766 37.94 -15.63 7.71
N ASP A 767 38.10 -15.55 6.38
CA ASP A 767 39.14 -14.79 5.67
C ASP A 767 38.58 -13.61 4.84
N GLY A 768 37.46 -13.05 5.29
CA GLY A 768 36.78 -11.93 4.63
C GLY A 768 37.32 -10.52 4.98
N PHE A 769 36.63 -9.50 4.48
CA PHE A 769 36.83 -8.09 4.81
C PHE A 769 36.37 -7.76 6.23
N SER A 770 37.22 -7.12 7.02
CA SER A 770 37.00 -6.88 8.44
C SER A 770 36.15 -5.64 8.71
N ILE A 771 34.96 -5.83 9.28
CA ILE A 771 34.11 -4.79 9.84
C ILE A 771 34.54 -4.55 11.30
N ASP A 772 35.53 -3.68 11.46
CA ASP A 772 36.19 -3.35 12.73
C ASP A 772 35.66 -2.08 13.42
N GLU A 773 34.71 -1.38 12.79
CA GLU A 773 34.05 -0.19 13.31
C GLU A 773 32.59 -0.50 13.71
N PRO A 774 32.08 0.03 14.83
CA PRO A 774 30.72 -0.25 15.31
C PRO A 774 29.67 0.34 14.37
N LEU A 775 28.61 -0.41 14.05
CA LEU A 775 27.50 0.13 13.27
C LEU A 775 26.65 1.07 14.13
N THR A 776 26.34 2.23 13.55
CA THR A 776 25.31 3.11 14.10
C THR A 776 23.96 2.78 13.47
N MET A 777 22.86 3.05 14.21
CA MET A 777 21.49 2.90 13.68
C MET A 777 21.28 3.73 12.40
N TRP A 778 21.93 4.89 12.33
CA TRP A 778 22.01 5.71 11.13
C TRP A 778 22.48 4.93 9.89
N THR A 779 23.59 4.22 10.04
CA THR A 779 24.24 3.47 8.96
C THR A 779 23.32 2.38 8.44
N LEU A 780 22.68 1.66 9.35
CA LEU A 780 21.68 0.65 9.00
C LEU A 780 20.52 1.29 8.24
N LEU A 781 19.94 2.37 8.75
CA LEU A 781 18.82 3.07 8.10
C LEU A 781 19.18 3.67 6.73
N CYS A 782 20.42 4.12 6.54
CA CYS A 782 20.89 4.59 5.23
C CYS A 782 21.09 3.47 4.22
N SER A 783 21.28 2.24 4.69
CA SER A 783 21.51 1.06 3.87
C SER A 783 20.32 0.11 3.80
N VAL A 784 19.16 0.45 4.39
CA VAL A 784 17.96 -0.42 4.32
C VAL A 784 17.53 -0.52 2.86
N VAL A 785 17.68 -1.74 2.33
CA VAL A 785 17.18 -2.25 1.05
C VAL A 785 15.74 -2.72 1.23
#